data_AF-A0A4Z0MN30-F1
#
_entry.id   AF-A0A4Z0MN30-F1
#
_cell.length_a   1.000
_cell.length_b   1.000
_cell.length_c   1.000
_cell.angle_alpha   90.00
_cell.angle_beta   90.00
_cell.angle_gamma   90.00
#
_symmetry.space_group_name_H-M   'P 1'
#
loop_
_entity.id
_entity.type
_entity.pdbx_description
1 polymer ?
#
loop_
_entity_poly.entity_id
_entity_poly.type
_entity_poly.pdbx_seq_one_letter_code
_entity_poly.pdbx_strand_id
1 'polypeptide(L)'
;MPGLRESLAEPSRFALFNGLYTSTSGEAPHDNSSSDGRRARATYAKNAAFVVLTNRKTNSGQLLELPIVERAALVTRIKTLLAESNPTVEPFASFSGTTYTEWQWRSKELIDYLVAYDLLRGAGESAASLQASRTRLQQFAGNLYLQSNKPFLGVSFYGQVKNNHTLMTAAALGMAAVVLNEASSSDSNQQPTNWINVAMYTIDNVLWQDAERQSDPQAVAGYAEGPYYFKYAFLNCLPFFRAMGNFLPDGGLAYTYGGVTRTIRNPYFDPRYDRLYDWVTAILLPDGRFPALEDSYMDMGMPELALTGKANYVRPLHLTKLDGRQMNSLTAQLRDVPVDMRAAYLAAQLSAAQPEQPRLTTLPQSGNLVFRSGSDSLASYLHLYGKNGLAQTNSGGHSHADAGSFILHAYGQLLALDPGYLSYNRRAEVGNAGNHNMLLVDGDGPAMGTAGAANDAAATIQHTFSTPQLAYGEVQTAYKGTSITRKALFIRNSYYLLADVVQANTTHIYTWQLHGYGLEGGTPTTGSFQDNLARHEGTWHKNGVSLLAHVTAAGGATYSKATNVHEVTYNTPENHTTLLVQRTGAQAQFLAALYPYATTPPAISTTSTPTTAGLTSTNTRFTDIAFTQTDTTLAARSGLAANSISSDALLTFYSRDLNGGFAQAFLEEGKLLQDGLTTVLSSSRRATISWQKIGSGQYAGHVSRGTTLTIGLAEAPLALSGPGVSQFAYDAATQQLRVVLTEATDFQVQLQPSRPLPVELVRFTGARKADGVQLTWQTATELHNRGFAVERRTATRPDFQQIGFVAGQGASSTASTYRYQDLSAPAGETYYRLRQLNQDGTSTYSSVVVISAQAEPLMALTVAPIPARSSLTVTYPDAQQIVHLKLLDQNGRTVSQQQFQAQTQVAVGHLPAGVYYLQSLDAFTGQPLAKPQRVLVAP
;
A
#
# COMPACT_ATOMS: atom_id res chain seq x y z
N MET A 1 18.87 -10.75 -27.22
CA MET A 1 18.40 -10.42 -25.86
C MET A 1 18.40 -11.66 -24.94
N PRO A 2 19.56 -12.18 -24.50
CA PRO A 2 19.61 -13.34 -23.60
C PRO A 2 18.90 -13.11 -22.25
N GLY A 3 19.16 -11.95 -21.61
CA GLY A 3 18.57 -11.63 -20.30
C GLY A 3 17.04 -11.55 -20.26
N LEU A 4 16.38 -11.10 -21.34
CA LEU A 4 14.91 -11.15 -21.45
C LEU A 4 14.40 -12.58 -21.44
N ARG A 5 14.99 -13.44 -22.30
CA ARG A 5 14.59 -14.85 -22.45
C ARG A 5 14.78 -15.63 -21.17
N GLU A 6 15.89 -15.40 -20.46
CA GLU A 6 16.17 -16.03 -19.16
C GLU A 6 15.13 -15.60 -18.12
N SER A 7 14.79 -14.31 -18.08
CA SER A 7 13.84 -13.80 -17.09
C SER A 7 12.40 -14.30 -17.26
N LEU A 8 12.04 -14.87 -18.42
CA LEU A 8 10.72 -15.47 -18.62
C LEU A 8 10.53 -16.79 -17.84
N ALA A 9 11.62 -17.39 -17.33
CA ALA A 9 11.55 -18.59 -16.49
C ALA A 9 11.13 -18.28 -15.04
N GLU A 10 11.24 -17.02 -14.60
CA GLU A 10 10.80 -16.58 -13.28
C GLU A 10 9.28 -16.81 -13.11
N PRO A 11 8.79 -17.40 -12.00
CA PRO A 11 7.39 -17.85 -11.90
C PRO A 11 6.33 -16.80 -12.26
N SER A 12 6.50 -15.55 -11.81
CA SER A 12 5.56 -14.46 -12.09
C SER A 12 5.59 -14.01 -13.55
N ARG A 13 6.78 -13.93 -14.14
CA ARG A 13 6.97 -13.58 -15.56
C ARG A 13 6.56 -14.73 -16.48
N PHE A 14 6.78 -15.97 -16.05
CA PHE A 14 6.32 -17.18 -16.74
C PHE A 14 4.80 -17.19 -16.83
N ALA A 15 4.08 -16.92 -15.73
CA ALA A 15 2.62 -16.87 -15.74
C ALA A 15 2.08 -15.81 -16.70
N LEU A 16 2.66 -14.60 -16.69
CA LEU A 16 2.33 -13.52 -17.62
C LEU A 16 2.62 -13.90 -19.08
N PHE A 17 3.80 -14.46 -19.34
CA PHE A 17 4.21 -14.88 -20.68
C PHE A 17 3.37 -16.05 -21.19
N ASN A 18 3.02 -17.02 -20.34
CA ASN A 18 2.15 -18.13 -20.68
C ASN A 18 0.77 -17.62 -21.12
N GLY A 19 0.20 -16.68 -20.38
CA GLY A 19 -1.06 -16.03 -20.78
C GLY A 19 -0.94 -15.24 -22.08
N LEU A 20 0.21 -14.62 -22.34
CA LEU A 20 0.49 -13.90 -23.59
C LEU A 20 0.61 -14.87 -24.77
N TYR A 21 1.44 -15.91 -24.67
CA TYR A 21 1.62 -16.94 -25.69
C TYR A 21 0.31 -17.68 -26.00
N THR A 22 -0.48 -18.01 -24.96
CA THR A 22 -1.81 -18.63 -25.15
C THR A 22 -2.74 -17.71 -25.95
N SER A 23 -2.63 -16.38 -25.81
CA SER A 23 -3.44 -15.44 -26.61
C SER A 23 -3.06 -15.39 -28.09
N THR A 24 -1.95 -16.03 -28.50
CA THR A 24 -1.45 -16.05 -29.88
C THR A 24 -1.59 -17.41 -30.56
N SER A 25 -1.91 -18.47 -29.81
CA SER A 25 -1.93 -19.85 -30.33
C SER A 25 -3.16 -20.18 -31.20
N GLY A 26 -4.23 -19.40 -31.07
CA GLY A 26 -5.44 -19.51 -31.88
C GLY A 26 -5.35 -18.85 -33.27
N GLU A 27 -6.47 -18.89 -34.00
CA GLU A 27 -6.62 -18.10 -35.22
C GLU A 27 -6.58 -16.60 -34.91
N ALA A 28 -6.04 -15.82 -35.85
CA ALA A 28 -6.02 -14.38 -35.72
C ALA A 28 -7.46 -13.83 -35.83
N PRO A 29 -7.86 -12.84 -35.01
CA PRO A 29 -9.17 -12.22 -35.13
C PRO A 29 -9.42 -11.69 -36.55
N HIS A 30 -10.63 -11.91 -37.08
CA HIS A 30 -10.96 -11.51 -38.46
C HIS A 30 -11.67 -10.15 -38.56
N ASP A 31 -12.47 -9.77 -37.55
CA ASP A 31 -13.22 -8.52 -37.57
C ASP A 31 -12.30 -7.31 -37.60
N ASN A 32 -12.34 -6.57 -38.70
CA ASN A 32 -11.57 -5.35 -38.95
C ASN A 32 -12.47 -4.11 -39.11
N SER A 33 -13.73 -4.25 -38.68
CA SER A 33 -14.79 -3.26 -38.86
C SER A 33 -15.21 -2.64 -37.53
N SER A 34 -15.41 -3.44 -36.47
CA SER A 34 -15.76 -2.92 -35.15
C SER A 34 -14.53 -2.42 -34.38
N SER A 35 -14.73 -1.52 -33.42
CA SER A 35 -13.65 -1.05 -32.55
C SER A 35 -12.97 -2.21 -31.81
N ASP A 36 -13.77 -3.10 -31.21
CA ASP A 36 -13.28 -4.24 -30.45
C ASP A 36 -12.51 -5.24 -31.34
N GLY A 37 -13.04 -5.55 -32.52
CA GLY A 37 -12.40 -6.44 -33.49
C GLY A 37 -11.04 -5.93 -33.94
N ARG A 38 -10.95 -4.65 -34.31
CA ARG A 38 -9.68 -4.03 -34.72
C ARG A 38 -8.65 -4.01 -33.59
N ARG A 39 -9.05 -3.66 -32.36
CA ARG A 39 -8.16 -3.73 -31.18
C ARG A 39 -7.68 -5.15 -30.89
N ALA A 40 -8.55 -6.15 -31.04
CA ALA A 40 -8.18 -7.56 -30.88
C ALA A 40 -7.14 -7.99 -31.92
N ARG A 41 -7.31 -7.59 -33.19
CA ARG A 41 -6.33 -7.84 -34.28
C ARG A 41 -4.96 -7.24 -33.97
N ALA A 42 -4.92 -5.97 -33.57
CA ALA A 42 -3.67 -5.29 -33.24
C ALA A 42 -2.99 -5.90 -32.01
N THR A 43 -3.77 -6.20 -30.96
CA THR A 43 -3.26 -6.86 -29.74
C THR A 43 -2.66 -8.23 -30.06
N TYR A 44 -3.35 -9.05 -30.87
CA TYR A 44 -2.81 -10.33 -31.34
C TYR A 44 -1.49 -10.14 -32.09
N ALA A 45 -1.44 -9.20 -33.05
CA ALA A 45 -0.24 -8.94 -33.84
C ALA A 45 0.97 -8.57 -32.95
N LYS A 46 0.78 -7.67 -31.98
CA LYS A 46 1.82 -7.30 -31.01
C LYS A 46 2.29 -8.48 -30.18
N ASN A 47 1.36 -9.22 -29.57
CA ASN A 47 1.70 -10.34 -28.69
C ASN A 47 2.40 -11.45 -29.48
N ALA A 48 1.94 -11.75 -30.69
CA ALA A 48 2.56 -12.73 -31.57
C ALA A 48 3.97 -12.29 -32.01
N ALA A 49 4.15 -11.00 -32.34
CA ALA A 49 5.46 -10.45 -32.67
C ALA A 49 6.44 -10.52 -31.48
N PHE A 50 5.95 -10.34 -30.26
CA PHE A 50 6.76 -10.52 -29.04
C PHE A 50 7.19 -11.99 -28.84
N VAL A 51 6.30 -12.95 -29.09
CA VAL A 51 6.63 -14.39 -29.11
C VAL A 51 7.70 -14.69 -30.18
N VAL A 52 7.56 -14.14 -31.38
CA VAL A 52 8.54 -14.29 -32.47
C VAL A 52 9.91 -13.69 -32.09
N LEU A 53 9.95 -12.49 -31.48
CA LEU A 53 11.20 -11.85 -31.06
C LEU A 53 11.91 -12.65 -29.95
N THR A 54 11.14 -13.07 -28.94
CA THR A 54 11.68 -13.85 -27.83
C THR A 54 12.11 -15.24 -28.27
N ASN A 55 11.53 -15.79 -29.36
CA ASN A 55 11.79 -17.16 -29.84
C ASN A 55 11.56 -18.20 -28.73
N ARG A 56 10.48 -18.01 -27.96
CA ARG A 56 10.10 -18.86 -26.82
C ARG A 56 8.61 -19.20 -26.87
N LYS A 57 8.27 -20.36 -26.32
CA LYS A 57 6.89 -20.81 -26.06
C LYS A 57 6.77 -21.41 -24.68
N THR A 58 5.55 -21.54 -24.19
CA THR A 58 5.25 -22.30 -22.97
C THR A 58 4.58 -23.61 -23.32
N ASN A 59 4.94 -24.69 -22.61
CA ASN A 59 4.30 -25.99 -22.72
C ASN A 59 4.44 -26.75 -21.39
N SER A 60 3.34 -27.26 -20.83
CA SER A 60 3.34 -28.05 -19.59
C SER A 60 4.20 -27.47 -18.45
N GLY A 61 4.14 -26.15 -18.23
CA GLY A 61 4.91 -25.47 -17.19
C GLY A 61 6.39 -25.21 -17.51
N GLN A 62 6.84 -25.52 -18.72
CA GLN A 62 8.22 -25.29 -19.17
C GLN A 62 8.30 -24.18 -20.23
N LEU A 63 9.42 -23.45 -20.22
CA LEU A 63 9.78 -22.48 -21.24
C LEU A 63 10.66 -23.18 -22.30
N LEU A 64 10.17 -23.29 -23.52
CA LEU A 64 10.84 -23.99 -24.63
C LEU A 64 11.18 -23.00 -25.75
N GLU A 65 12.07 -23.42 -26.66
CA GLU A 65 12.29 -22.70 -27.91
C GLU A 65 11.07 -22.81 -28.84
N LEU A 66 10.78 -21.73 -29.56
CA LEU A 66 9.68 -21.68 -30.51
C LEU A 66 10.03 -22.50 -31.77
N PRO A 67 9.25 -23.53 -32.14
CA PRO A 67 9.52 -24.34 -33.32
C PRO A 67 9.53 -23.50 -34.60
N ILE A 68 10.43 -23.84 -35.54
CA ILE A 68 10.63 -23.04 -36.76
C ILE A 68 9.36 -22.91 -37.63
N VAL A 69 8.56 -23.98 -37.72
CA VAL A 69 7.28 -23.99 -38.46
C VAL A 69 6.26 -23.07 -37.78
N GLU A 70 6.18 -23.13 -36.46
CA GLU A 70 5.28 -22.29 -35.66
C GLU A 70 5.67 -20.81 -35.77
N ARG A 71 6.97 -20.52 -35.68
CA ARG A 71 7.52 -19.17 -35.88
C ARG A 71 7.18 -18.64 -37.27
N ALA A 72 7.40 -19.41 -38.33
CA ALA A 72 7.10 -19.00 -39.71
C ALA A 72 5.60 -18.73 -39.92
N ALA A 73 4.73 -19.55 -39.31
CA ALA A 73 3.28 -19.34 -39.35
C ALA A 73 2.89 -18.04 -38.63
N LEU A 74 3.44 -17.76 -37.44
CA LEU A 74 3.19 -16.51 -36.72
C LEU A 74 3.66 -15.29 -37.52
N VAL A 75 4.88 -15.32 -38.08
CA VAL A 75 5.40 -14.24 -38.94
C VAL A 75 4.45 -13.97 -40.10
N THR A 76 3.98 -15.02 -40.78
CA THR A 76 3.04 -14.88 -41.91
C THR A 76 1.74 -14.21 -41.46
N ARG A 77 1.14 -14.68 -40.36
CA ARG A 77 -0.10 -14.09 -39.81
C ARG A 77 0.07 -12.62 -39.42
N ILE A 78 1.15 -12.28 -38.72
CA ILE A 78 1.42 -10.90 -38.29
C ILE A 78 1.56 -9.99 -39.51
N LYS A 79 2.30 -10.42 -40.54
CA LYS A 79 2.46 -9.65 -41.79
C LYS A 79 1.14 -9.40 -42.49
N THR A 80 0.28 -10.42 -42.59
CA THR A 80 -1.09 -10.28 -43.12
C THR A 80 -1.89 -9.27 -42.32
N LEU A 81 -1.94 -9.40 -40.98
CA LEU A 81 -2.68 -8.48 -40.13
C LEU A 81 -2.20 -7.02 -40.27
N LEU A 82 -0.89 -6.80 -40.37
CA LEU A 82 -0.31 -5.47 -40.56
C LEU A 82 -0.67 -4.88 -41.94
N ALA A 83 -0.50 -5.67 -43.01
CA ALA A 83 -0.79 -5.23 -44.37
C ALA A 83 -2.29 -4.97 -44.61
N GLU A 84 -3.16 -5.69 -43.90
CA GLU A 84 -4.62 -5.55 -43.96
C GLU A 84 -5.20 -4.64 -42.88
N SER A 85 -4.38 -4.00 -42.04
CA SER A 85 -4.87 -3.08 -41.01
C SER A 85 -5.82 -2.04 -41.62
N ASN A 86 -6.90 -1.69 -40.93
CA ASN A 86 -7.83 -0.67 -41.42
C ASN A 86 -7.24 0.71 -41.09
N PRO A 87 -6.94 1.59 -42.07
CA PRO A 87 -6.33 2.89 -41.83
C PRO A 87 -7.36 4.00 -41.67
N THR A 88 -8.66 3.69 -41.77
CA THR A 88 -9.73 4.69 -41.74
C THR A 88 -9.79 5.35 -40.37
N VAL A 89 -9.88 6.67 -40.31
CA VAL A 89 -10.07 7.39 -39.04
C VAL A 89 -11.32 8.23 -39.16
N GLU A 90 -12.15 8.17 -38.13
CA GLU A 90 -13.43 8.86 -38.04
C GLU A 90 -13.18 10.38 -38.19
N PRO A 91 -14.01 11.10 -38.98
CA PRO A 91 -13.82 12.53 -39.17
C PRO A 91 -14.08 13.30 -37.87
N PHE A 92 -13.29 14.34 -37.64
CA PHE A 92 -13.58 15.28 -36.57
C PHE A 92 -14.84 16.09 -36.92
N ALA A 93 -15.86 16.03 -36.07
CA ALA A 93 -17.07 16.83 -36.18
C ALA A 93 -17.60 17.16 -34.79
N SER A 94 -18.20 18.33 -34.58
CA SER A 94 -18.85 18.76 -33.33
C SER A 94 -17.98 19.20 -32.14
N PHE A 95 -18.65 19.89 -31.22
CA PHE A 95 -18.15 20.33 -29.92
C PHE A 95 -18.52 19.37 -28.76
N SER A 96 -19.22 18.26 -29.03
CA SER A 96 -19.83 17.39 -27.98
C SER A 96 -18.99 16.17 -27.57
N GLY A 97 -17.70 16.12 -27.92
CA GLY A 97 -16.78 15.05 -27.49
C GLY A 97 -17.01 13.66 -28.10
N THR A 98 -18.13 13.44 -28.80
CA THR A 98 -18.61 12.11 -29.23
C THR A 98 -17.99 11.59 -30.53
N THR A 99 -17.40 12.45 -31.38
CA THR A 99 -16.88 12.00 -32.69
C THR A 99 -15.44 11.50 -32.64
N TYR A 100 -14.65 11.95 -31.66
CA TYR A 100 -13.26 11.51 -31.46
C TYR A 100 -13.12 10.51 -30.32
N THR A 101 -14.21 10.11 -29.66
CA THR A 101 -14.15 9.09 -28.60
C THR A 101 -13.51 7.80 -29.12
N GLU A 102 -13.78 7.42 -30.37
CA GLU A 102 -13.16 6.25 -31.00
C GLU A 102 -11.65 6.42 -31.23
N TRP A 103 -11.13 7.64 -31.32
CA TRP A 103 -9.72 7.89 -31.63
C TRP A 103 -8.76 7.39 -30.55
N GLN A 104 -9.21 7.29 -29.29
CA GLN A 104 -8.41 6.65 -28.23
C GLN A 104 -8.10 5.19 -28.58
N TRP A 105 -9.06 4.50 -29.19
CA TRP A 105 -8.96 3.11 -29.63
C TRP A 105 -8.20 2.99 -30.94
N ARG A 106 -8.40 3.91 -31.90
CA ARG A 106 -7.58 4.00 -33.11
C ARG A 106 -6.10 4.25 -32.78
N SER A 107 -5.84 5.11 -31.80
CA SER A 107 -4.49 5.42 -31.31
C SER A 107 -3.82 4.19 -30.71
N LYS A 108 -4.56 3.44 -29.89
CA LYS A 108 -4.04 2.19 -29.30
C LYS A 108 -3.76 1.13 -30.36
N GLU A 109 -4.67 0.94 -31.29
CA GLU A 109 -4.53 0.00 -32.40
C GLU A 109 -3.28 0.31 -33.23
N LEU A 110 -3.07 1.58 -33.57
CA LEU A 110 -1.89 2.03 -34.29
C LEU A 110 -0.60 1.72 -33.51
N ILE A 111 -0.54 2.03 -32.21
CA ILE A 111 0.63 1.73 -31.36
C ILE A 111 0.93 0.23 -31.35
N ASP A 112 -0.07 -0.62 -31.18
CA ASP A 112 0.15 -2.08 -31.14
C ASP A 112 0.68 -2.63 -32.47
N TYR A 113 0.15 -2.15 -33.59
CA TYR A 113 0.68 -2.53 -34.90
C TYR A 113 2.09 -2.00 -35.16
N LEU A 114 2.39 -0.77 -34.72
CA LEU A 114 3.75 -0.21 -34.82
C LEU A 114 4.74 -1.03 -33.98
N VAL A 115 4.37 -1.40 -32.76
CA VAL A 115 5.17 -2.30 -31.92
C VAL A 115 5.33 -3.65 -32.62
N ALA A 116 4.27 -4.23 -33.19
CA ALA A 116 4.38 -5.50 -33.90
C ALA A 116 5.35 -5.42 -35.10
N TYR A 117 5.28 -4.34 -35.89
CA TYR A 117 6.20 -4.09 -37.01
C TYR A 117 7.66 -3.97 -36.53
N ASP A 118 7.91 -3.16 -35.49
CA ASP A 118 9.25 -2.97 -34.93
C ASP A 118 9.83 -4.28 -34.34
N LEU A 119 9.01 -5.04 -33.61
CA LEU A 119 9.41 -6.35 -33.07
C LEU A 119 9.75 -7.36 -34.18
N LEU A 120 9.05 -7.35 -35.32
CA LEU A 120 9.42 -8.18 -36.48
C LEU A 120 10.75 -7.74 -37.11
N ARG A 121 11.00 -6.43 -37.23
CA ARG A 121 12.29 -5.90 -37.68
C ARG A 121 13.42 -6.36 -36.74
N GLY A 122 13.20 -6.25 -35.42
CA GLY A 122 14.12 -6.74 -34.39
C GLY A 122 14.31 -8.26 -34.38
N ALA A 123 13.31 -9.01 -34.87
CA ALA A 123 13.39 -10.46 -35.04
C ALA A 123 14.05 -10.91 -36.36
N GLY A 124 14.53 -9.95 -37.18
CA GLY A 124 15.30 -10.21 -38.40
C GLY A 124 14.51 -10.15 -39.71
N GLU A 125 13.23 -9.74 -39.69
CA GLU A 125 12.47 -9.53 -40.92
C GLU A 125 13.02 -8.34 -41.73
N SER A 126 13.26 -8.55 -43.02
CA SER A 126 13.84 -7.53 -43.89
C SER A 126 12.84 -6.40 -44.21
N ALA A 127 13.35 -5.20 -44.50
CA ALA A 127 12.51 -4.06 -44.87
C ALA A 127 11.66 -4.35 -46.11
N ALA A 128 12.23 -5.08 -47.09
CA ALA A 128 11.50 -5.52 -48.28
C ALA A 128 10.35 -6.48 -47.93
N SER A 129 10.58 -7.41 -46.99
CA SER A 129 9.57 -8.36 -46.50
C SER A 129 8.37 -7.64 -45.85
N LEU A 130 8.59 -6.46 -45.25
CA LEU A 130 7.59 -5.70 -44.52
C LEU A 130 7.09 -4.45 -45.25
N GLN A 131 7.41 -4.27 -46.53
CA GLN A 131 7.08 -3.07 -47.29
C GLN A 131 5.56 -2.76 -47.32
N ALA A 132 4.72 -3.79 -47.53
CA ALA A 132 3.27 -3.65 -47.52
C ALA A 132 2.75 -3.20 -46.15
N SER A 133 3.28 -3.81 -45.09
CA SER A 133 2.97 -3.45 -43.70
C SER A 133 3.35 -2.00 -43.42
N ARG A 134 4.58 -1.58 -43.76
CA ARG A 134 5.06 -0.20 -43.58
C ARG A 134 4.16 0.81 -44.29
N THR A 135 3.83 0.54 -45.55
CA THR A 135 2.97 1.41 -46.37
C THR A 135 1.59 1.58 -45.73
N ARG A 136 1.02 0.49 -45.22
CA ARG A 136 -0.31 0.52 -44.58
C ARG A 136 -0.31 1.28 -43.26
N LEU A 137 0.71 1.08 -42.41
CA LEU A 137 0.85 1.82 -41.16
C LEU A 137 1.11 3.30 -41.38
N GLN A 138 1.90 3.65 -42.41
CA GLN A 138 2.11 5.04 -42.82
C GLN A 138 0.79 5.70 -43.23
N GLN A 139 -0.05 5.00 -44.00
CA GLN A 139 -1.38 5.47 -44.37
C GLN A 139 -2.27 5.68 -43.14
N PHE A 140 -2.25 4.75 -42.18
CA PHE A 140 -3.03 4.85 -40.95
C PHE A 140 -2.59 6.06 -40.10
N ALA A 141 -1.29 6.19 -39.82
CA ALA A 141 -0.75 7.35 -39.10
C ALA A 141 -1.07 8.67 -39.81
N GLY A 142 -0.98 8.70 -41.14
CA GLY A 142 -1.32 9.88 -41.93
C GLY A 142 -2.79 10.26 -41.90
N ASN A 143 -3.70 9.27 -41.91
CA ASN A 143 -5.13 9.52 -41.74
C ASN A 143 -5.46 10.03 -40.33
N LEU A 144 -4.80 9.49 -39.29
CA LEU A 144 -4.96 9.97 -37.92
C LEU A 144 -4.48 11.42 -37.79
N TYR A 145 -3.30 11.72 -38.35
CA TYR A 145 -2.77 13.08 -38.41
C TYR A 145 -3.72 14.02 -39.15
N LEU A 146 -4.22 13.61 -40.32
CA LEU A 146 -5.15 14.41 -41.10
C LEU A 146 -6.40 14.75 -40.29
N GLN A 147 -7.06 13.77 -39.67
CA GLN A 147 -8.30 14.04 -38.93
C GLN A 147 -8.06 14.87 -37.67
N SER A 148 -6.95 14.64 -36.94
CA SER A 148 -6.65 15.40 -35.71
C SER A 148 -6.22 16.85 -35.98
N ASN A 149 -5.77 17.17 -37.20
CA ASN A 149 -5.37 18.51 -37.60
C ASN A 149 -6.43 19.24 -38.44
N LYS A 150 -7.33 18.51 -39.09
CA LYS A 150 -8.36 19.09 -39.95
C LYS A 150 -9.33 19.96 -39.13
N PRO A 151 -9.46 21.26 -39.43
CA PRO A 151 -10.44 22.11 -38.76
C PRO A 151 -11.87 21.70 -39.11
N PHE A 152 -12.75 21.73 -38.12
CA PHE A 152 -14.20 21.64 -38.27
C PHE A 152 -14.81 22.96 -37.79
N LEU A 153 -15.54 23.66 -38.66
CA LEU A 153 -16.10 25.00 -38.38
C LEU A 153 -15.07 26.01 -37.83
N GLY A 154 -13.83 25.93 -38.29
CA GLY A 154 -12.74 26.83 -37.89
C GLY A 154 -11.95 26.42 -36.64
N VAL A 155 -12.30 25.30 -36.00
CA VAL A 155 -11.62 24.79 -34.79
C VAL A 155 -11.02 23.40 -35.05
N SER A 156 -9.79 23.15 -34.60
CA SER A 156 -9.15 21.83 -34.69
C SER A 156 -9.21 21.08 -33.35
N PHE A 157 -9.10 19.76 -33.39
CA PHE A 157 -9.10 18.91 -32.20
C PHE A 157 -8.06 19.37 -31.17
N TYR A 158 -6.79 19.52 -31.56
CA TYR A 158 -5.73 19.99 -30.66
C TYR A 158 -5.92 21.45 -30.19
N GLY A 159 -6.64 22.26 -30.95
CA GLY A 159 -7.03 23.61 -30.57
C GLY A 159 -8.08 23.65 -29.45
N GLN A 160 -8.95 22.64 -29.37
CA GLN A 160 -10.09 22.62 -28.45
C GLN A 160 -9.93 21.67 -27.26
N VAL A 161 -9.36 20.48 -27.47
CA VAL A 161 -9.36 19.40 -26.47
C VAL A 161 -8.03 19.38 -25.71
N LYS A 162 -8.07 19.57 -24.39
CA LYS A 162 -6.88 19.68 -23.50
C LYS A 162 -6.85 18.61 -22.42
N ASN A 163 -7.10 17.36 -22.80
CA ASN A 163 -7.27 16.25 -21.87
C ASN A 163 -6.59 14.94 -22.32
N ASN A 164 -6.93 13.83 -21.63
CA ASN A 164 -6.40 12.50 -21.87
C ASN A 164 -6.49 12.04 -23.35
N HIS A 165 -7.58 12.34 -24.08
CA HIS A 165 -7.74 11.95 -25.49
C HIS A 165 -6.68 12.59 -26.39
N THR A 166 -6.35 13.85 -26.12
CA THR A 166 -5.31 14.58 -26.83
C THR A 166 -3.94 13.94 -26.62
N LEU A 167 -3.61 13.60 -25.38
CA LEU A 167 -2.36 12.93 -25.03
C LEU A 167 -2.25 11.55 -25.70
N MET A 168 -3.32 10.76 -25.67
CA MET A 168 -3.34 9.43 -26.30
C MET A 168 -3.15 9.49 -27.82
N THR A 169 -3.78 10.47 -28.47
CA THR A 169 -3.70 10.65 -29.93
C THR A 169 -2.33 11.16 -30.35
N ALA A 170 -1.80 12.16 -29.63
CA ALA A 170 -0.48 12.71 -29.87
C ALA A 170 0.62 11.64 -29.67
N ALA A 171 0.52 10.82 -28.62
CA ALA A 171 1.49 9.75 -28.36
C ALA A 171 1.50 8.68 -29.46
N ALA A 172 0.36 8.34 -30.07
CA ALA A 172 0.31 7.39 -31.18
C ALA A 172 1.02 7.93 -32.44
N LEU A 173 0.84 9.22 -32.76
CA LEU A 173 1.58 9.88 -33.84
C LEU A 173 3.08 9.96 -33.54
N GLY A 174 3.45 10.25 -32.29
CA GLY A 174 4.84 10.23 -31.84
C GLY A 174 5.48 8.85 -32.01
N MET A 175 4.78 7.78 -31.58
CA MET A 175 5.23 6.40 -31.77
C MET A 175 5.39 6.06 -33.24
N ALA A 176 4.45 6.47 -34.10
CA ALA A 176 4.53 6.27 -35.55
C ALA A 176 5.77 6.95 -36.14
N ALA A 177 6.09 8.16 -35.70
CA ALA A 177 7.26 8.89 -36.16
C ALA A 177 8.59 8.23 -35.75
N VAL A 178 8.65 7.66 -34.55
CA VAL A 178 9.83 6.93 -34.07
C VAL A 178 10.02 5.63 -34.85
N VAL A 179 8.96 4.83 -34.98
CA VAL A 179 9.01 3.49 -35.60
C VAL A 179 9.14 3.54 -37.12
N LEU A 180 8.53 4.54 -37.78
CA LEU A 180 8.55 4.70 -39.24
C LEU A 180 9.43 5.88 -39.66
N ASN A 181 10.51 6.17 -38.92
CA ASN A 181 11.36 7.34 -39.17
C ASN A 181 12.01 7.34 -40.57
N GLU A 182 12.10 6.17 -41.23
CA GLU A 182 12.61 6.01 -42.58
C GLU A 182 11.56 6.24 -43.68
N ALA A 183 10.29 6.35 -43.32
CA ALA A 183 9.20 6.52 -44.27
C ALA A 183 9.24 7.92 -44.92
N SER A 184 8.93 7.98 -46.21
CA SER A 184 8.84 9.22 -46.99
C SER A 184 7.58 9.20 -47.85
N SER A 185 7.01 10.39 -48.13
CA SER A 185 5.82 10.54 -48.98
C SER A 185 5.76 11.96 -49.57
N SER A 186 5.17 12.14 -50.75
CA SER A 186 4.82 13.49 -51.21
C SER A 186 3.62 14.09 -50.48
N ASP A 187 2.78 13.24 -49.87
CA ASP A 187 1.68 13.66 -49.01
C ASP A 187 2.22 14.12 -47.65
N SER A 188 2.07 15.41 -47.34
CA SER A 188 2.52 16.01 -46.09
C SER A 188 1.86 15.37 -44.86
N ASN A 189 0.67 14.80 -45.00
CA ASN A 189 0.02 14.11 -43.89
C ASN A 189 0.72 12.79 -43.54
N GLN A 190 1.49 12.22 -44.47
CA GLN A 190 2.16 10.92 -44.31
C GLN A 190 3.66 11.04 -44.00
N GLN A 191 4.06 12.16 -43.39
CA GLN A 191 5.44 12.50 -43.09
C GLN A 191 5.75 12.32 -41.59
N PRO A 192 6.70 11.45 -41.20
CA PRO A 192 7.11 11.25 -39.81
C PRO A 192 7.52 12.55 -39.09
N THR A 193 8.16 13.48 -39.79
CA THR A 193 8.55 14.79 -39.24
C THR A 193 7.34 15.63 -38.81
N ASN A 194 6.23 15.59 -39.55
CA ASN A 194 5.01 16.30 -39.17
C ASN A 194 4.32 15.65 -37.96
N TRP A 195 4.34 14.31 -37.90
CA TRP A 195 3.79 13.55 -36.78
C TRP A 195 4.54 13.82 -35.47
N ILE A 196 5.88 13.78 -35.48
CA ILE A 196 6.64 14.04 -34.25
C ILE A 196 6.51 15.48 -33.77
N ASN A 197 6.44 16.44 -34.72
CA ASN A 197 6.23 17.84 -34.42
C ASN A 197 4.92 18.08 -33.68
N VAL A 198 3.79 17.57 -34.21
CA VAL A 198 2.50 17.73 -33.53
C VAL A 198 2.46 16.96 -32.22
N ALA A 199 3.04 15.75 -32.17
CA ALA A 199 3.04 14.91 -30.97
C ALA A 199 3.74 15.60 -29.80
N MET A 200 4.99 16.03 -30.00
CA MET A 200 5.81 16.64 -28.95
C MET A 200 5.27 18.00 -28.53
N TYR A 201 4.89 18.84 -29.49
CA TYR A 201 4.31 20.15 -29.19
C TYR A 201 3.04 20.02 -28.36
N THR A 202 2.14 19.12 -28.76
CA THR A 202 0.83 18.97 -28.11
C THR A 202 0.94 18.38 -26.72
N ILE A 203 1.79 17.35 -26.52
CA ILE A 203 2.03 16.76 -25.20
C ILE A 203 2.61 17.80 -24.24
N ASP A 204 3.62 18.58 -24.69
CA ASP A 204 4.18 19.66 -23.87
C ASP A 204 3.13 20.74 -23.58
N ASN A 205 2.29 21.08 -24.55
CA ASN A 205 1.25 22.08 -24.37
C ASN A 205 0.21 21.65 -23.32
N VAL A 206 -0.40 20.49 -23.51
CA VAL A 206 -1.49 19.99 -22.65
C VAL A 206 -1.02 19.67 -21.25
N LEU A 207 0.21 19.20 -21.06
CA LEU A 207 0.70 18.92 -19.71
C LEU A 207 1.21 20.18 -19.01
N TRP A 208 1.86 21.10 -19.72
CA TRP A 208 2.74 22.09 -19.07
C TRP A 208 2.49 23.55 -19.42
N GLN A 209 2.01 23.88 -20.62
CA GLN A 209 2.00 25.26 -21.11
C GLN A 209 0.61 25.89 -21.14
N ASP A 210 -0.42 25.10 -21.42
CA ASP A 210 -1.77 25.60 -21.61
C ASP A 210 -2.35 26.18 -20.31
N ALA A 211 -3.33 27.09 -20.43
CA ALA A 211 -4.07 27.56 -19.28
C ALA A 211 -4.92 26.42 -18.69
N GLU A 212 -5.47 25.56 -19.54
CA GLU A 212 -6.24 24.35 -19.19
C GLU A 212 -5.34 23.11 -19.04
N ARG A 213 -4.05 23.31 -18.75
CA ARG A 213 -3.09 22.22 -18.64
C ARG A 213 -3.46 21.22 -17.54
N GLN A 214 -3.08 19.97 -17.77
CA GLN A 214 -3.42 18.84 -16.90
C GLN A 214 -2.49 18.69 -15.69
N SER A 215 -1.37 19.41 -15.63
CA SER A 215 -0.44 19.36 -14.51
C SER A 215 0.38 20.65 -14.38
N ASP A 216 1.20 20.75 -13.33
CA ASP A 216 2.06 21.91 -13.09
C ASP A 216 3.55 21.52 -13.23
N PRO A 217 4.32 22.20 -14.11
CA PRO A 217 5.72 21.88 -14.32
C PRO A 217 6.65 22.32 -13.17
N GLN A 218 6.16 23.01 -12.15
CA GLN A 218 6.95 23.54 -11.03
C GLN A 218 6.70 22.81 -9.71
N ALA A 219 5.65 21.98 -9.62
CA ALA A 219 5.26 21.31 -8.37
C ALA A 219 4.79 19.87 -8.60
N VAL A 220 4.61 19.12 -7.51
CA VAL A 220 3.96 17.80 -7.52
C VAL A 220 2.44 18.01 -7.49
N ALA A 221 1.89 18.48 -8.62
CA ALA A 221 0.49 18.88 -8.77
C ALA A 221 -0.43 17.76 -9.28
N GLY A 222 0.12 16.58 -9.56
CA GLY A 222 -0.63 15.45 -10.07
C GLY A 222 -1.24 15.68 -11.45
N TYR A 223 -2.30 14.95 -11.76
CA TYR A 223 -3.02 15.04 -13.03
C TYR A 223 -4.47 15.48 -12.76
N ALA A 224 -4.93 16.54 -13.42
CA ALA A 224 -6.16 17.23 -13.06
C ALA A 224 -7.41 16.31 -13.08
N GLU A 225 -7.53 15.40 -14.05
CA GLU A 225 -8.66 14.44 -14.13
C GLU A 225 -8.56 13.26 -13.14
N GLY A 226 -7.52 13.21 -12.28
CA GLY A 226 -7.36 12.16 -11.27
C GLY A 226 -6.51 10.95 -11.71
N PRO A 227 -6.30 9.98 -10.80
CA PRO A 227 -5.29 8.93 -10.99
C PRO A 227 -5.66 7.91 -12.07
N TYR A 228 -6.95 7.55 -12.21
CA TYR A 228 -7.35 6.66 -13.29
C TYR A 228 -7.17 7.29 -14.67
N TYR A 229 -7.58 8.54 -14.87
CA TYR A 229 -7.42 9.23 -16.16
C TYR A 229 -5.96 9.56 -16.47
N PHE A 230 -5.10 9.73 -15.46
CA PHE A 230 -3.66 9.71 -15.63
C PHE A 230 -3.18 8.38 -16.21
N LYS A 231 -3.56 7.25 -15.58
CA LYS A 231 -3.27 5.90 -16.12
C LYS A 231 -3.76 5.81 -17.56
N TYR A 232 -5.01 6.20 -17.82
CA TYR A 232 -5.67 6.13 -19.12
C TYR A 232 -4.88 6.85 -20.23
N ALA A 233 -4.51 8.12 -20.00
CA ALA A 233 -3.69 8.89 -20.92
C ALA A 233 -2.31 8.23 -21.15
N PHE A 234 -1.69 7.77 -20.06
CA PHE A 234 -0.32 7.25 -20.09
C PHE A 234 -0.20 5.82 -20.62
N LEU A 235 -1.30 5.09 -20.86
CA LEU A 235 -1.30 3.82 -21.59
C LEU A 235 -0.65 3.96 -22.97
N ASN A 236 -0.83 5.10 -23.62
CA ASN A 236 -0.21 5.40 -24.92
C ASN A 236 1.10 6.20 -24.78
N CYS A 237 1.19 7.11 -23.80
CA CYS A 237 2.39 7.93 -23.61
C CYS A 237 3.61 7.11 -23.16
N LEU A 238 3.45 6.17 -22.22
CA LEU A 238 4.59 5.42 -21.66
C LEU A 238 5.33 4.56 -22.71
N PRO A 239 4.64 3.79 -23.59
CA PRO A 239 5.31 3.12 -24.69
C PRO A 239 6.08 4.07 -25.61
N PHE A 240 5.47 5.20 -25.97
CA PHE A 240 6.10 6.22 -26.81
C PHE A 240 7.34 6.84 -26.14
N PHE A 241 7.23 7.26 -24.88
CA PHE A 241 8.35 7.85 -24.14
C PHE A 241 9.50 6.85 -23.98
N ARG A 242 9.19 5.59 -23.65
CA ARG A 242 10.19 4.52 -23.58
C ARG A 242 10.88 4.29 -24.92
N ALA A 243 10.12 4.27 -26.02
CA ALA A 243 10.70 4.16 -27.37
C ALA A 243 11.59 5.36 -27.69
N MET A 244 11.16 6.58 -27.36
CA MET A 244 11.95 7.79 -27.55
C MET A 244 13.23 7.80 -26.71
N GLY A 245 13.20 7.34 -25.46
CA GLY A 245 14.39 7.22 -24.62
C GLY A 245 15.42 6.18 -25.12
N ASN A 246 14.96 5.18 -25.87
CA ASN A 246 15.84 4.23 -26.55
C ASN A 246 16.33 4.77 -27.92
N PHE A 247 15.54 5.62 -28.58
CA PHE A 247 15.83 6.18 -29.89
C PHE A 247 16.75 7.41 -29.84
N LEU A 248 16.58 8.26 -28.82
CA LEU A 248 17.32 9.51 -28.63
C LEU A 248 17.87 9.61 -27.21
N PRO A 249 19.08 10.18 -27.04
CA PRO A 249 19.62 10.47 -25.72
C PRO A 249 18.82 11.58 -25.02
N ASP A 250 19.24 11.89 -23.80
CA ASP A 250 18.77 13.08 -23.08
C ASP A 250 19.18 14.37 -23.82
N GLY A 251 18.26 15.31 -23.91
CA GLY A 251 18.44 16.56 -24.65
C GLY A 251 17.12 17.17 -25.10
N GLY A 252 17.18 18.42 -25.57
CA GLY A 252 16.07 19.15 -26.16
C GLY A 252 16.19 19.24 -27.68
N LEU A 253 15.07 19.05 -28.39
CA LEU A 253 14.97 19.21 -29.84
C LEU A 253 13.90 20.24 -30.19
N ALA A 254 14.06 20.89 -31.34
CA ALA A 254 13.11 21.87 -31.86
C ALA A 254 11.94 21.16 -32.55
N TYR A 255 10.72 21.44 -32.08
CA TYR A 255 9.48 20.95 -32.68
C TYR A 255 8.61 22.12 -33.10
N THR A 256 8.13 22.10 -34.35
CA THR A 256 7.36 23.21 -34.93
C THR A 256 5.94 22.79 -35.27
N TYR A 257 4.96 23.43 -34.65
CA TYR A 257 3.55 23.17 -34.90
C TYR A 257 2.73 24.47 -34.82
N GLY A 258 1.75 24.64 -35.72
CA GLY A 258 0.95 25.86 -35.79
C GLY A 258 1.76 27.14 -36.03
N GLY A 259 2.93 27.03 -36.68
CA GLY A 259 3.86 28.16 -36.89
C GLY A 259 4.73 28.53 -35.68
N VAL A 260 4.62 27.80 -34.57
CA VAL A 260 5.40 28.03 -33.35
C VAL A 260 6.41 26.91 -33.15
N THR A 261 7.67 27.27 -32.92
CA THR A 261 8.76 26.34 -32.61
C THR A 261 9.05 26.35 -31.11
N ARG A 262 9.13 25.18 -30.48
CA ARG A 262 9.53 25.00 -29.08
C ARG A 262 10.69 24.01 -28.98
N THR A 263 11.65 24.30 -28.12
CA THR A 263 12.67 23.32 -27.72
C THR A 263 12.11 22.47 -26.59
N ILE A 264 11.85 21.19 -26.86
CA ILE A 264 11.20 20.27 -25.91
C ILE A 264 12.18 19.15 -25.58
N ARG A 265 12.38 18.89 -24.28
CA ARG A 265 13.24 17.81 -23.79
C ARG A 265 12.59 16.45 -24.02
N ASN A 266 13.41 15.43 -24.27
CA ASN A 266 12.96 14.05 -24.33
C ASN A 266 12.17 13.65 -23.05
N PRO A 267 10.88 13.28 -23.15
CA PRO A 267 10.01 13.00 -22.01
C PRO A 267 10.52 11.89 -21.10
N TYR A 268 11.30 10.94 -21.64
CA TYR A 268 11.87 9.85 -20.85
C TYR A 268 12.86 10.34 -19.78
N PHE A 269 13.56 11.44 -20.05
CA PHE A 269 14.58 12.03 -19.17
C PHE A 269 14.13 13.33 -18.50
N ASP A 270 12.92 13.79 -18.78
CA ASP A 270 12.43 15.08 -18.29
C ASP A 270 11.85 14.97 -16.86
N PRO A 271 12.42 15.69 -15.87
CA PRO A 271 12.00 15.61 -14.47
C PRO A 271 10.56 16.08 -14.22
N ARG A 272 9.93 16.80 -15.17
CA ARG A 272 8.51 17.15 -15.06
C ARG A 272 7.62 15.89 -15.02
N TYR A 273 7.98 14.84 -15.75
CA TYR A 273 7.26 13.58 -15.72
C TYR A 273 7.55 12.78 -14.45
N ASP A 274 8.77 12.89 -13.91
CA ASP A 274 9.10 12.29 -12.61
C ASP A 274 8.21 12.82 -11.49
N ARG A 275 7.84 14.11 -11.51
CA ARG A 275 6.87 14.66 -10.55
C ARG A 275 5.46 14.04 -10.66
N LEU A 276 5.03 13.67 -11.87
CA LEU A 276 3.77 12.93 -12.05
C LEU A 276 3.87 11.51 -11.46
N TYR A 277 5.02 10.86 -11.65
CA TYR A 277 5.27 9.52 -11.12
C TYR A 277 5.44 9.53 -9.59
N ASP A 278 6.10 10.55 -9.05
CA ASP A 278 6.24 10.80 -7.61
C ASP A 278 4.85 10.99 -6.99
N TRP A 279 4.00 11.83 -7.60
CA TRP A 279 2.61 12.01 -7.16
C TRP A 279 1.84 10.69 -7.14
N VAL A 280 1.74 10.02 -8.29
CA VAL A 280 0.84 8.87 -8.40
C VAL A 280 1.28 7.73 -7.48
N THR A 281 2.59 7.52 -7.31
CA THR A 281 3.11 6.49 -6.42
C THR A 281 3.02 6.86 -4.95
N ALA A 282 3.04 8.15 -4.62
CA ALA A 282 2.88 8.65 -3.25
C ALA A 282 1.43 8.55 -2.75
N ILE A 283 0.43 8.38 -3.61
CA ILE A 283 -0.99 8.27 -3.21
C ILE A 283 -1.53 6.84 -3.18
N LEU A 284 -0.82 5.86 -3.74
CA LEU A 284 -1.29 4.47 -3.81
C LEU A 284 -1.69 3.90 -2.44
N LEU A 285 -2.74 3.10 -2.42
CA LEU A 285 -3.08 2.26 -1.27
C LEU A 285 -1.91 1.33 -0.95
N PRO A 286 -1.78 0.86 0.31
CA PRO A 286 -0.69 -0.05 0.72
C PRO A 286 -0.59 -1.34 -0.11
N ASP A 287 -1.68 -1.78 -0.72
CA ASP A 287 -1.73 -2.94 -1.60
C ASP A 287 -1.41 -2.64 -3.08
N GLY A 288 -1.05 -1.39 -3.40
CA GLY A 288 -0.65 -0.94 -4.73
C GLY A 288 -1.80 -0.48 -5.64
N ARG A 289 -3.06 -0.53 -5.17
CA ARG A 289 -4.19 0.06 -5.90
C ARG A 289 -4.20 1.58 -5.84
N PHE A 290 -4.87 2.21 -6.79
CA PHE A 290 -5.24 3.60 -6.66
C PHE A 290 -6.24 3.80 -5.51
N PRO A 291 -6.14 4.93 -4.79
CA PRO A 291 -7.29 5.39 -4.04
C PRO A 291 -8.41 5.73 -5.05
N ALA A 292 -9.64 5.34 -4.76
CA ALA A 292 -10.79 5.53 -5.64
C ALA A 292 -11.31 6.98 -5.61
N LEU A 293 -10.42 7.93 -5.86
CA LEU A 293 -10.73 9.36 -5.91
C LEU A 293 -11.21 9.76 -7.30
N GLU A 294 -12.17 10.67 -7.37
CA GLU A 294 -12.74 11.14 -8.63
C GLU A 294 -13.28 9.96 -9.47
N ASP A 295 -13.26 10.06 -10.80
CA ASP A 295 -13.57 8.95 -11.71
C ASP A 295 -12.47 7.85 -11.70
N SER A 296 -12.23 7.20 -10.55
CA SER A 296 -11.29 6.09 -10.39
C SER A 296 -11.94 4.80 -9.88
N TYR A 297 -11.60 3.69 -10.52
CA TYR A 297 -12.10 2.37 -10.14
C TYR A 297 -11.47 1.85 -8.84
N MET A 298 -12.24 1.10 -8.05
CA MET A 298 -11.82 0.60 -6.73
C MET A 298 -10.78 -0.55 -6.78
N ASP A 299 -10.62 -1.20 -7.93
CA ASP A 299 -9.80 -2.40 -8.11
C ASP A 299 -8.63 -2.21 -9.09
N MET A 300 -8.25 -0.97 -9.38
CA MET A 300 -7.21 -0.63 -10.36
C MET A 300 -5.87 -0.26 -9.70
N GLY A 301 -4.76 -0.66 -10.32
CA GLY A 301 -3.42 -0.14 -10.07
C GLY A 301 -2.74 0.29 -11.37
N MET A 302 -1.45 0.63 -11.32
CA MET A 302 -0.69 1.06 -12.50
C MET A 302 0.65 0.33 -12.65
N PRO A 303 0.64 -0.99 -12.93
CA PRO A 303 1.87 -1.75 -13.18
C PRO A 303 2.64 -1.24 -14.43
N GLU A 304 1.98 -0.48 -15.31
CA GLU A 304 2.56 0.13 -16.50
C GLU A 304 3.68 1.12 -16.19
N LEU A 305 3.78 1.64 -14.96
CA LEU A 305 4.91 2.46 -14.50
C LEU A 305 6.26 1.75 -14.65
N ALA A 306 6.31 0.43 -14.82
CA ALA A 306 7.52 -0.28 -15.22
C ALA A 306 8.13 0.23 -16.53
N LEU A 307 7.32 0.81 -17.43
CA LEU A 307 7.79 1.39 -18.69
C LEU A 307 8.58 2.69 -18.51
N THR A 308 8.55 3.30 -17.33
CA THR A 308 9.45 4.42 -16.99
C THR A 308 10.93 4.03 -17.00
N GLY A 309 11.24 2.73 -16.90
CA GLY A 309 12.63 2.27 -16.74
C GLY A 309 13.18 2.45 -15.33
N LYS A 310 12.39 2.96 -14.38
CA LYS A 310 12.84 3.38 -13.05
C LYS A 310 12.20 2.50 -11.97
N ALA A 311 13.03 1.69 -11.30
CA ALA A 311 12.57 0.75 -10.26
C ALA A 311 11.80 1.41 -9.11
N ASN A 312 12.10 2.69 -8.81
CA ASN A 312 11.44 3.48 -7.76
C ASN A 312 9.97 3.78 -8.04
N TYR A 313 9.47 3.59 -9.27
CA TYR A 313 8.05 3.79 -9.61
C TYR A 313 7.26 2.49 -9.76
N VAL A 314 7.95 1.35 -9.72
CA VAL A 314 7.27 0.06 -9.79
C VAL A 314 6.80 -0.32 -8.39
N ARG A 315 5.53 -0.72 -8.28
CA ARG A 315 4.92 -1.13 -7.01
C ARG A 315 4.34 -2.54 -7.17
N PRO A 316 4.59 -3.45 -6.23
CA PRO A 316 3.90 -4.73 -6.24
C PRO A 316 2.41 -4.48 -6.01
N LEU A 317 1.57 -5.20 -6.76
CA LEU A 317 0.14 -5.23 -6.52
C LEU A 317 -0.16 -6.42 -5.62
N HIS A 318 -0.57 -6.16 -4.38
CA HIS A 318 -0.94 -7.17 -3.38
C HIS A 318 -2.43 -7.47 -3.45
N LEU A 319 -2.84 -7.92 -4.63
CA LEU A 319 -4.23 -8.08 -5.12
C LEU A 319 -5.07 -9.16 -4.42
N THR A 320 -4.45 -9.84 -3.48
CA THR A 320 -5.02 -10.95 -2.72
C THR A 320 -4.47 -10.85 -1.32
N LYS A 321 -5.30 -10.44 -0.35
CA LYS A 321 -5.07 -10.75 1.06
C LYS A 321 -6.37 -10.80 1.89
N LEU A 322 -6.35 -11.79 2.80
CA LEU A 322 -7.23 -12.20 3.90
C LEU A 322 -8.54 -12.98 3.66
N ASP A 323 -9.15 -13.02 2.47
CA ASP A 323 -10.31 -13.92 2.23
C ASP A 323 -10.14 -14.92 1.07
N GLY A 324 -8.95 -14.96 0.47
CA GLY A 324 -8.61 -15.94 -0.58
C GLY A 324 -9.23 -15.66 -1.95
N ARG A 325 -9.89 -14.52 -2.17
CA ARG A 325 -10.43 -14.14 -3.49
C ARG A 325 -9.48 -13.23 -4.25
N GLN A 326 -9.46 -13.38 -5.58
CA GLN A 326 -8.78 -12.43 -6.45
C GLN A 326 -9.62 -11.16 -6.60
N MET A 327 -9.06 -10.02 -6.22
CA MET A 327 -9.41 -8.73 -6.82
C MET A 327 -8.40 -8.52 -7.96
N ASN A 328 -8.83 -8.46 -9.22
CA ASN A 328 -8.03 -8.31 -10.45
C ASN A 328 -6.51 -8.61 -10.36
N SER A 329 -6.07 -9.85 -10.66
CA SER A 329 -4.64 -10.24 -10.70
C SER A 329 -3.74 -9.29 -11.51
N LEU A 330 -2.42 -9.30 -11.29
CA LEU A 330 -1.47 -8.52 -12.12
C LEU A 330 -1.65 -8.81 -13.61
N THR A 331 -1.92 -10.07 -13.96
CA THR A 331 -2.26 -10.49 -15.31
C THR A 331 -3.53 -9.81 -15.82
N ALA A 332 -4.56 -9.71 -14.99
CA ALA A 332 -5.78 -8.98 -15.30
C ALA A 332 -5.50 -7.48 -15.42
N GLN A 333 -4.76 -6.84 -14.51
CA GLN A 333 -4.43 -5.40 -14.62
C GLN A 333 -3.67 -5.05 -15.89
N LEU A 334 -2.77 -5.92 -16.34
CA LEU A 334 -2.03 -5.77 -17.60
C LEU A 334 -2.83 -6.19 -18.85
N ARG A 335 -4.04 -6.73 -18.69
CA ARG A 335 -4.92 -7.23 -19.78
C ARG A 335 -6.25 -6.44 -19.88
N ASP A 336 -6.89 -6.16 -18.74
CA ASP A 336 -8.28 -5.73 -18.55
C ASP A 336 -8.35 -4.22 -18.32
N VAL A 337 -8.04 -3.45 -19.35
CA VAL A 337 -8.62 -2.12 -19.63
C VAL A 337 -8.33 -1.86 -21.11
N PRO A 338 -9.20 -2.23 -22.07
CA PRO A 338 -8.98 -2.42 -23.54
C PRO A 338 -7.55 -2.55 -24.16
N VAL A 339 -6.50 -2.71 -23.37
CA VAL A 339 -5.11 -2.39 -23.66
C VAL A 339 -4.27 -3.46 -22.99
N ASP A 340 -3.80 -4.41 -23.78
CA ASP A 340 -2.84 -5.41 -23.29
C ASP A 340 -1.44 -4.78 -23.18
N MET A 341 -0.89 -4.73 -21.98
CA MET A 341 0.44 -4.20 -21.67
C MET A 341 1.44 -5.29 -21.29
N ARG A 342 1.06 -6.58 -21.34
CA ARG A 342 1.90 -7.69 -20.84
C ARG A 342 3.24 -7.79 -21.57
N ALA A 343 3.24 -7.66 -22.90
CA ALA A 343 4.47 -7.67 -23.70
C ALA A 343 5.44 -6.55 -23.28
N ALA A 344 4.91 -5.34 -23.14
CA ALA A 344 5.68 -4.15 -22.79
C ALA A 344 6.22 -4.26 -21.35
N TYR A 345 5.39 -4.72 -20.41
CA TYR A 345 5.78 -4.96 -19.02
C TYR A 345 6.89 -6.01 -18.91
N LEU A 346 6.78 -7.14 -19.61
CA LEU A 346 7.82 -8.17 -19.64
C LEU A 346 9.13 -7.63 -20.22
N ALA A 347 9.05 -6.80 -21.27
CA ALA A 347 10.21 -6.16 -21.89
C ALA A 347 10.91 -5.12 -21.00
N ALA A 348 10.21 -4.52 -20.03
CA ALA A 348 10.80 -3.54 -19.11
C ALA A 348 11.85 -4.17 -18.18
N GLN A 349 11.70 -5.45 -17.86
CA GLN A 349 12.59 -6.24 -17.00
C GLN A 349 12.89 -5.65 -15.61
N LEU A 350 12.10 -4.70 -15.13
CA LEU A 350 12.31 -4.08 -13.83
C LEU A 350 11.80 -4.96 -12.67
N SER A 351 12.46 -4.80 -11.54
CA SER A 351 11.98 -5.26 -10.23
C SER A 351 11.59 -4.05 -9.40
N ALA A 352 10.56 -4.19 -8.56
CA ALA A 352 10.12 -3.12 -7.67
C ALA A 352 11.21 -2.79 -6.64
N ALA A 353 11.51 -1.50 -6.47
CA ALA A 353 12.27 -1.02 -5.32
C ALA A 353 11.40 -1.03 -4.06
N GLN A 354 12.03 -1.10 -2.88
CA GLN A 354 11.32 -0.91 -1.62
C GLN A 354 10.85 0.54 -1.53
N PRO A 355 9.54 0.80 -1.37
CA PRO A 355 9.04 2.16 -1.33
C PRO A 355 9.34 2.81 0.03
N GLU A 356 9.91 4.00 0.01
CA GLU A 356 9.90 4.89 1.17
C GLU A 356 8.60 5.68 1.14
N GLN A 357 7.65 5.35 2.03
CA GLN A 357 6.45 6.14 2.20
C GLN A 357 6.46 6.74 3.60
N PRO A 358 6.54 8.08 3.71
CA PRO A 358 6.56 8.73 5.00
C PRO A 358 5.20 8.56 5.68
N ARG A 359 5.20 8.71 7.01
CA ARG A 359 3.97 8.68 7.81
C ARG A 359 2.95 9.71 7.36
N LEU A 360 3.43 10.86 6.91
CA LEU A 360 2.61 11.94 6.40
C LEU A 360 3.15 12.34 5.03
N THR A 361 2.29 12.26 4.03
CA THR A 361 2.53 12.77 2.67
C THR A 361 1.62 13.97 2.45
N THR A 362 2.19 15.11 2.10
CA THR A 362 1.46 16.37 1.91
C THR A 362 1.69 16.91 0.50
N LEU A 363 0.68 16.79 -0.36
CA LEU A 363 0.73 17.26 -1.74
C LEU A 363 -0.42 18.25 -1.98
N PRO A 364 -0.32 19.50 -1.47
CA PRO A 364 -1.43 20.44 -1.50
C PRO A 364 -1.85 20.84 -2.93
N GLN A 365 -0.93 20.85 -3.90
CA GLN A 365 -1.26 21.20 -5.29
C GLN A 365 -2.08 20.12 -6.02
N SER A 366 -1.93 18.84 -5.64
CA SER A 366 -2.75 17.74 -6.15
C SER A 366 -3.94 17.39 -5.23
N GLY A 367 -3.95 17.96 -4.03
CA GLY A 367 -5.00 17.77 -3.04
C GLY A 367 -4.91 16.47 -2.26
N ASN A 368 -3.70 15.91 -2.08
CA ASN A 368 -3.52 14.63 -1.40
C ASN A 368 -2.84 14.81 -0.04
N LEU A 369 -3.59 14.56 1.04
CA LEU A 369 -3.09 14.49 2.41
C LEU A 369 -3.21 13.04 2.90
N VAL A 370 -2.07 12.34 2.98
CA VAL A 370 -2.05 10.89 3.24
C VAL A 370 -1.30 10.58 4.53
N PHE A 371 -1.94 9.81 5.40
CA PHE A 371 -1.39 9.30 6.65
C PHE A 371 -1.13 7.80 6.52
N ARG A 372 0.08 7.32 6.85
CA ARG A 372 0.47 5.91 6.74
C ARG A 372 1.23 5.39 7.93
N SER A 373 0.98 4.15 8.37
CA SER A 373 1.75 3.50 9.45
C SER A 373 3.09 2.93 8.98
N GLY A 374 3.26 2.71 7.67
CA GLY A 374 4.43 2.09 7.07
C GLY A 374 4.26 1.87 5.56
N SER A 375 5.20 1.14 4.97
CA SER A 375 5.29 0.89 3.53
C SER A 375 4.79 -0.51 3.10
N ASP A 376 4.39 -1.36 4.04
CA ASP A 376 3.96 -2.73 3.74
C ASP A 376 2.45 -2.81 3.41
N SER A 377 2.03 -3.92 2.80
CA SER A 377 0.63 -4.13 2.37
C SER A 377 -0.42 -4.10 3.47
N LEU A 378 -0.02 -4.23 4.74
CA LEU A 378 -0.89 -4.22 5.91
C LEU A 378 -0.95 -2.84 6.58
N ALA A 379 -0.18 -1.87 6.09
CA ALA A 379 -0.14 -0.54 6.67
C ALA A 379 -1.53 0.08 6.76
N SER A 380 -1.77 0.79 7.86
CA SER A 380 -2.90 1.68 8.00
C SER A 380 -2.66 2.91 7.13
N TYR A 381 -3.71 3.34 6.45
CA TYR A 381 -3.73 4.37 5.44
C TYR A 381 -5.03 5.16 5.59
N LEU A 382 -4.93 6.48 5.71
CA LEU A 382 -6.06 7.40 5.57
C LEU A 382 -5.65 8.46 4.56
N HIS A 383 -6.52 8.75 3.60
CA HIS A 383 -6.30 9.79 2.60
C HIS A 383 -7.45 10.77 2.65
N LEU A 384 -7.16 12.01 3.02
CA LEU A 384 -8.08 13.15 2.96
C LEU A 384 -7.90 13.90 1.65
N TYR A 385 -9.00 14.15 0.95
CA TYR A 385 -8.98 14.80 -0.34
C TYR A 385 -9.25 16.30 -0.22
N GLY A 386 -8.26 17.09 -0.62
CA GLY A 386 -8.24 18.55 -0.52
C GLY A 386 -7.78 19.19 -1.82
N LYS A 387 -8.50 18.94 -2.92
CA LYS A 387 -8.15 19.42 -4.27
C LYS A 387 -8.50 20.89 -4.47
N ASN A 388 -7.52 21.69 -4.93
CA ASN A 388 -7.68 23.12 -5.24
C ASN A 388 -6.84 23.52 -6.46
N GLY A 389 -6.95 24.78 -6.88
CA GLY A 389 -6.12 25.40 -7.89
C GLY A 389 -6.33 24.76 -9.26
N LEU A 390 -5.26 24.73 -10.06
CA LEU A 390 -5.32 24.22 -11.43
C LEU A 390 -5.77 22.76 -11.52
N ALA A 391 -5.34 21.92 -10.58
CA ALA A 391 -5.76 20.52 -10.55
C ALA A 391 -7.28 20.43 -10.41
N GLN A 392 -7.88 21.27 -9.57
CA GLN A 392 -9.33 21.35 -9.40
C GLN A 392 -10.00 21.95 -10.63
N THR A 393 -9.60 23.14 -11.08
CA THR A 393 -10.29 23.85 -12.17
C THR A 393 -10.24 23.11 -13.50
N ASN A 394 -9.15 22.37 -13.75
CA ASN A 394 -8.91 21.68 -15.01
C ASN A 394 -9.27 20.19 -14.95
N SER A 395 -9.91 19.73 -13.87
CA SER A 395 -10.41 18.34 -13.74
C SER A 395 -11.52 18.00 -14.73
N GLY A 396 -12.08 19.02 -15.40
CA GLY A 396 -13.14 18.85 -16.38
C GLY A 396 -14.33 18.11 -15.78
N GLY A 397 -14.93 17.21 -16.57
CA GLY A 397 -16.10 16.43 -16.14
C GLY A 397 -15.81 15.21 -15.30
N HIS A 398 -14.56 15.02 -14.85
CA HIS A 398 -14.14 13.82 -14.13
C HIS A 398 -14.13 13.99 -12.62
N SER A 399 -14.39 15.21 -12.12
CA SER A 399 -14.48 15.44 -10.69
C SER A 399 -15.82 15.04 -10.07
N HIS A 400 -15.76 14.49 -8.86
CA HIS A 400 -16.87 14.11 -8.01
C HIS A 400 -17.19 15.24 -7.04
N ALA A 401 -18.31 15.09 -6.33
CA ALA A 401 -18.70 15.99 -5.26
C ALA A 401 -18.02 15.57 -3.94
N ASP A 402 -16.69 15.55 -3.90
CA ASP A 402 -15.90 14.86 -2.87
C ASP A 402 -14.96 15.79 -2.07
N ALA A 403 -15.21 17.10 -2.10
CA ALA A 403 -14.38 18.09 -1.42
C ALA A 403 -14.33 17.85 0.11
N GLY A 404 -13.17 17.42 0.63
CA GLY A 404 -12.97 17.07 2.04
C GLY A 404 -13.31 15.62 2.39
N SER A 405 -13.56 14.76 1.40
CA SER A 405 -13.80 13.33 1.58
C SER A 405 -12.55 12.60 2.10
N PHE A 406 -12.73 11.35 2.54
CA PHE A 406 -11.61 10.47 2.84
C PHE A 406 -11.89 9.02 2.53
N ILE A 407 -10.81 8.23 2.45
CA ILE A 407 -10.86 6.77 2.47
C ILE A 407 -9.93 6.21 3.55
N LEU A 408 -10.20 4.99 4.00
CA LEU A 408 -9.39 4.31 5.02
C LEU A 408 -9.11 2.86 4.60
N HIS A 409 -7.84 2.50 4.57
CA HIS A 409 -7.37 1.12 4.39
C HIS A 409 -6.49 0.72 5.57
N ALA A 410 -6.63 -0.48 6.10
CA ALA A 410 -5.73 -1.01 7.13
C ALA A 410 -5.73 -2.53 7.13
N TYR A 411 -4.65 -3.15 7.59
CA TYR A 411 -4.52 -4.61 7.68
C TYR A 411 -4.76 -5.34 6.33
N GLY A 412 -4.46 -4.67 5.21
CA GLY A 412 -4.68 -5.22 3.86
C GLY A 412 -6.13 -5.16 3.40
N GLN A 413 -6.99 -4.41 4.08
CA GLN A 413 -8.41 -4.29 3.79
C GLN A 413 -8.81 -2.83 3.62
N LEU A 414 -9.60 -2.54 2.59
CA LEU A 414 -10.31 -1.27 2.49
C LEU A 414 -11.48 -1.29 3.49
N LEU A 415 -11.58 -0.26 4.33
CA LEU A 415 -12.48 -0.21 5.48
C LEU A 415 -13.47 0.95 5.41
N ALA A 416 -13.01 2.16 5.05
CA ALA A 416 -13.88 3.27 4.68
C ALA A 416 -13.78 3.50 3.17
N LEU A 417 -14.93 3.46 2.52
CA LEU A 417 -15.11 3.41 1.07
C LEU A 417 -15.31 4.81 0.50
N ASP A 418 -14.67 5.10 -0.63
CA ASP A 418 -15.25 6.00 -1.63
C ASP A 418 -16.13 5.16 -2.56
N PRO A 419 -17.09 5.73 -3.30
CA PRO A 419 -18.06 4.95 -4.05
C PRO A 419 -17.49 4.39 -5.37
N GLY A 420 -16.28 4.79 -5.78
CA GLY A 420 -15.68 4.39 -7.05
C GLY A 420 -16.34 5.08 -8.24
N TYR A 421 -16.24 4.47 -9.43
CA TYR A 421 -16.58 5.16 -10.68
C TYR A 421 -17.66 4.50 -11.54
N LEU A 422 -17.75 3.17 -11.56
CA LEU A 422 -18.60 2.36 -12.46
C LEU A 422 -18.29 2.52 -13.95
N SER A 423 -18.63 3.67 -14.55
CA SER A 423 -18.30 4.05 -15.92
C SER A 423 -18.75 5.49 -16.19
N TYR A 424 -18.27 6.10 -17.27
CA TYR A 424 -18.62 7.48 -17.61
C TYR A 424 -20.15 7.72 -17.68
N ASN A 425 -20.91 6.78 -18.27
CA ASN A 425 -22.36 6.90 -18.39
C ASN A 425 -23.12 6.64 -17.09
N ARG A 426 -22.47 6.01 -16.10
CA ARG A 426 -23.06 5.61 -14.81
C ARG A 426 -22.49 6.39 -13.63
N ARG A 427 -21.54 7.30 -13.87
CA ARG A 427 -20.86 8.06 -12.80
C ARG A 427 -21.82 8.83 -11.89
N ALA A 428 -22.96 9.29 -12.42
CA ALA A 428 -23.97 9.99 -11.64
C ALA A 428 -24.64 9.10 -10.57
N GLU A 429 -24.53 7.76 -10.66
CA GLU A 429 -24.99 6.84 -9.62
C GLU A 429 -24.12 6.94 -8.35
N VAL A 430 -22.84 7.30 -8.50
CA VAL A 430 -21.82 7.22 -7.45
C VAL A 430 -21.19 8.57 -7.08
N GLY A 431 -21.02 9.52 -8.01
CA GLY A 431 -20.21 10.73 -7.78
C GLY A 431 -20.89 11.91 -7.06
N ASN A 432 -22.08 11.72 -6.49
CA ASN A 432 -22.77 12.75 -5.69
C ASN A 432 -22.27 12.76 -4.23
N ALA A 433 -22.36 13.91 -3.56
CA ALA A 433 -21.83 14.11 -2.21
C ALA A 433 -22.31 13.08 -1.19
N GLY A 434 -23.57 12.63 -1.31
CA GLY A 434 -24.17 11.62 -0.44
C GLY A 434 -23.51 10.24 -0.47
N ASN A 435 -22.58 10.00 -1.39
CA ASN A 435 -21.85 8.73 -1.53
C ASN A 435 -20.40 8.77 -1.00
N HIS A 436 -19.93 9.93 -0.53
CA HIS A 436 -18.55 10.13 -0.06
C HIS A 436 -18.46 10.33 1.46
N ASN A 437 -17.31 10.01 2.06
CA ASN A 437 -17.06 10.26 3.49
C ASN A 437 -16.78 11.73 3.81
N MET A 438 -17.79 12.58 3.69
CA MET A 438 -17.71 14.03 3.89
C MET A 438 -18.82 14.55 4.82
N LEU A 439 -18.94 15.87 4.98
CA LEU A 439 -20.13 16.47 5.59
C LEU A 439 -21.14 16.84 4.51
N LEU A 440 -22.42 16.73 4.84
CA LEU A 440 -23.51 17.29 4.05
C LEU A 440 -24.12 18.48 4.78
N VAL A 441 -24.56 19.48 4.02
CA VAL A 441 -25.32 20.65 4.48
C VAL A 441 -26.73 20.53 3.91
N ASP A 442 -27.73 20.37 4.78
CA ASP A 442 -29.14 20.13 4.44
C ASP A 442 -29.35 18.92 3.51
N GLY A 443 -28.51 17.89 3.68
CA GLY A 443 -28.54 16.64 2.90
C GLY A 443 -27.82 16.72 1.55
N ASP A 444 -27.15 17.82 1.24
CA ASP A 444 -26.45 18.04 -0.04
C ASP A 444 -24.99 18.48 0.19
N GLY A 445 -24.20 18.50 -0.88
CA GLY A 445 -22.80 18.93 -0.88
C GLY A 445 -22.46 19.78 -2.11
N PRO A 446 -21.20 19.81 -2.56
CA PRO A 446 -20.85 20.44 -3.83
C PRO A 446 -21.51 19.71 -5.01
N ALA A 447 -21.62 20.40 -6.14
CA ALA A 447 -22.01 19.79 -7.40
C ALA A 447 -20.88 18.92 -7.96
N MET A 448 -21.24 17.77 -8.54
CA MET A 448 -20.32 16.95 -9.31
C MET A 448 -19.87 17.71 -10.59
N GLY A 449 -18.64 17.48 -11.03
CA GLY A 449 -18.13 18.02 -12.30
C GLY A 449 -18.96 17.56 -13.50
N THR A 450 -19.04 18.42 -14.52
CA THR A 450 -19.75 18.18 -15.79
C THR A 450 -18.80 18.37 -16.98
N ALA A 451 -19.19 17.96 -18.19
CA ALA A 451 -18.29 18.06 -19.35
C ALA A 451 -17.78 19.51 -19.54
N GLY A 452 -16.46 19.70 -19.35
CA GLY A 452 -15.79 21.00 -19.44
C GLY A 452 -15.82 21.86 -18.16
N ALA A 453 -16.40 21.40 -17.06
CA ALA A 453 -16.46 22.14 -15.80
C ALA A 453 -16.22 21.22 -14.59
N ALA A 454 -15.30 21.62 -13.72
CA ALA A 454 -15.01 20.95 -12.46
C ALA A 454 -16.17 21.04 -11.45
N ASN A 455 -16.05 20.34 -10.33
CA ASN A 455 -16.89 20.56 -9.15
C ASN A 455 -16.82 22.03 -8.68
N ASP A 456 -17.83 22.46 -7.91
CA ASP A 456 -17.98 23.86 -7.49
C ASP A 456 -17.35 24.18 -6.11
N ALA A 457 -16.64 23.23 -5.51
CA ALA A 457 -15.96 23.42 -4.23
C ALA A 457 -14.48 23.03 -4.29
N ALA A 458 -13.63 24.03 -4.11
CA ALA A 458 -12.22 23.83 -3.83
C ALA A 458 -12.01 23.46 -2.35
N ALA A 459 -11.07 22.55 -2.09
CA ALA A 459 -10.65 22.17 -0.75
C ALA A 459 -9.14 22.36 -0.62
N THR A 460 -8.65 22.94 0.47
CA THR A 460 -7.22 23.29 0.64
C THR A 460 -6.62 22.52 1.79
N ILE A 461 -5.47 21.88 1.55
CA ILE A 461 -4.65 21.27 2.60
C ILE A 461 -3.82 22.33 3.30
N GLN A 462 -3.85 22.33 4.63
CA GLN A 462 -3.08 23.27 5.43
C GLN A 462 -2.62 22.67 6.77
N HIS A 463 -1.67 23.36 7.39
CA HIS A 463 -1.28 23.16 8.80
C HIS A 463 -0.85 21.72 9.08
N THR A 464 0.08 21.21 8.27
CA THR A 464 0.52 19.82 8.33
C THR A 464 1.84 19.66 9.05
N PHE A 465 1.97 18.66 9.91
CA PHE A 465 3.25 18.24 10.47
C PHE A 465 3.19 16.78 10.96
N SER A 466 4.35 16.15 11.13
CA SER A 466 4.42 14.83 11.74
C SER A 466 5.59 14.70 12.69
N THR A 467 5.37 14.00 13.79
CA THR A 467 6.38 13.63 14.78
C THR A 467 6.39 12.09 14.94
N PRO A 468 7.34 11.48 15.68
CA PRO A 468 7.47 10.02 15.76
C PRO A 468 6.26 9.23 16.29
N GLN A 469 5.25 9.84 16.91
CA GLN A 469 4.01 9.19 17.35
C GLN A 469 2.72 9.94 16.97
N LEU A 470 2.81 11.01 16.18
CA LEU A 470 1.66 11.80 15.73
C LEU A 470 1.85 12.26 14.29
N ALA A 471 0.80 12.28 13.49
CA ALA A 471 0.75 13.12 12.30
C ALA A 471 -0.53 13.93 12.30
N TYR A 472 -0.46 15.16 11.80
CA TYR A 472 -1.55 16.12 11.79
C TYR A 472 -1.64 16.84 10.45
N GLY A 473 -2.87 17.15 10.04
CA GLY A 473 -3.15 18.02 8.91
C GLY A 473 -4.62 18.39 8.83
N GLU A 474 -4.90 19.45 8.08
CA GLU A 474 -6.24 19.99 7.91
C GLU A 474 -6.64 20.07 6.44
N VAL A 475 -7.93 19.89 6.16
CA VAL A 475 -8.55 20.23 4.88
C VAL A 475 -9.67 21.22 5.13
N GLN A 476 -9.59 22.39 4.50
CA GLN A 476 -10.63 23.41 4.55
C GLN A 476 -11.38 23.50 3.21
N THR A 477 -12.70 23.53 3.25
CA THR A 477 -13.57 23.68 2.08
C THR A 477 -14.78 24.55 2.41
N ALA A 478 -15.50 24.97 1.38
CA ALA A 478 -16.77 25.67 1.54
C ALA A 478 -17.74 25.30 0.43
N TYR A 479 -19.00 25.04 0.82
CA TYR A 479 -20.13 24.83 -0.08
C TYR A 479 -21.42 25.13 0.67
N LYS A 480 -22.51 25.40 -0.06
CA LYS A 480 -23.83 25.68 0.52
C LYS A 480 -23.78 26.76 1.61
N GLY A 481 -23.02 27.84 1.39
CA GLY A 481 -22.89 28.96 2.34
C GLY A 481 -22.20 28.62 3.67
N THR A 482 -21.53 27.46 3.74
CA THR A 482 -20.93 26.91 4.96
C THR A 482 -19.44 26.72 4.78
N SER A 483 -18.63 27.17 5.75
CA SER A 483 -17.21 26.85 5.86
C SER A 483 -17.03 25.58 6.70
N ILE A 484 -16.22 24.65 6.21
CA ILE A 484 -15.95 23.36 6.86
C ILE A 484 -14.44 23.15 6.93
N THR A 485 -13.93 22.92 8.13
CA THR A 485 -12.54 22.53 8.35
C THR A 485 -12.49 21.16 9.02
N ARG A 486 -11.94 20.19 8.30
CA ARG A 486 -11.67 18.83 8.79
C ARG A 486 -10.22 18.73 9.25
N LYS A 487 -10.03 18.43 10.53
CA LYS A 487 -8.71 18.29 11.16
C LYS A 487 -8.49 16.83 11.48
N ALA A 488 -7.35 16.27 11.08
CA ALA A 488 -7.06 14.86 11.26
C ALA A 488 -5.79 14.63 12.05
N LEU A 489 -5.87 13.78 13.08
CA LEU A 489 -4.73 13.28 13.83
C LEU A 489 -4.59 11.79 13.60
N PHE A 490 -3.38 11.34 13.26
CA PHE A 490 -3.02 9.93 13.24
C PHE A 490 -2.21 9.59 14.49
N ILE A 491 -2.84 8.88 15.42
CA ILE A 491 -2.31 8.65 16.76
C ILE A 491 -1.53 7.33 16.79
N ARG A 492 -0.23 7.41 17.12
CA ARG A 492 0.66 6.27 17.38
C ARG A 492 0.61 5.17 16.30
N ASN A 493 0.42 5.58 15.06
CA ASN A 493 0.27 4.70 13.90
C ASN A 493 -0.89 3.68 14.03
N SER A 494 -1.90 3.97 14.84
CA SER A 494 -2.91 3.00 15.26
C SER A 494 -4.32 3.37 14.88
N TYR A 495 -4.72 4.63 15.03
CA TYR A 495 -6.10 5.07 14.78
C TYR A 495 -6.15 6.56 14.47
N TYR A 496 -7.30 7.02 13.98
CA TYR A 496 -7.49 8.39 13.52
C TYR A 496 -8.52 9.13 14.39
N LEU A 497 -8.23 10.39 14.70
CA LEU A 497 -9.23 11.34 15.21
C LEU A 497 -9.53 12.37 14.12
N LEU A 498 -10.81 12.55 13.81
CA LEU A 498 -11.28 13.59 12.89
C LEU A 498 -12.12 14.60 13.66
N ALA A 499 -11.71 15.86 13.65
CA ALA A 499 -12.45 16.98 14.21
C ALA A 499 -12.95 17.87 13.09
N ASP A 500 -14.27 17.96 12.95
CA ASP A 500 -14.91 18.80 11.93
C ASP A 500 -15.50 20.05 12.58
N VAL A 501 -15.03 21.21 12.16
CA VAL A 501 -15.52 22.52 12.61
C VAL A 501 -16.29 23.17 11.47
N VAL A 502 -17.56 23.51 11.75
CA VAL A 502 -18.50 23.99 10.75
C VAL A 502 -19.05 25.35 11.16
N GLN A 503 -19.09 26.29 10.21
CA GLN A 503 -19.57 27.65 10.44
C GLN A 503 -20.40 28.15 9.25
N ALA A 504 -21.58 28.71 9.55
CA ALA A 504 -22.45 29.38 8.60
C ALA A 504 -23.14 30.59 9.27
N ASN A 505 -23.68 31.48 8.44
CA ASN A 505 -24.46 32.64 8.90
C ASN A 505 -25.92 32.28 9.25
N THR A 506 -26.39 31.13 8.75
CA THR A 506 -27.75 30.62 8.92
C THR A 506 -27.71 29.22 9.54
N THR A 507 -28.82 28.82 10.16
CA THR A 507 -28.97 27.47 10.70
C THR A 507 -29.12 26.46 9.57
N HIS A 508 -28.34 25.38 9.63
CA HIS A 508 -28.43 24.24 8.73
C HIS A 508 -28.52 22.92 9.50
N ILE A 509 -28.88 21.84 8.81
CA ILE A 509 -28.70 20.46 9.28
C ILE A 509 -27.40 19.94 8.69
N TYR A 510 -26.40 19.73 9.54
CA TYR A 510 -25.14 19.11 9.15
C TYR A 510 -25.21 17.61 9.36
N THR A 511 -24.84 16.83 8.34
CA THR A 511 -24.76 15.37 8.43
C THR A 511 -23.31 14.94 8.26
N TRP A 512 -22.70 14.41 9.32
CA TRP A 512 -21.45 13.68 9.22
C TRP A 512 -21.74 12.24 8.81
N GLN A 513 -21.11 11.74 7.75
CA GLN A 513 -21.37 10.39 7.24
C GLN A 513 -20.11 9.55 7.06
N LEU A 514 -20.28 8.24 7.25
CA LEU A 514 -19.23 7.24 7.02
C LEU A 514 -19.79 6.03 6.28
N HIS A 515 -19.21 5.78 5.12
CA HIS A 515 -19.41 4.68 4.20
C HIS A 515 -18.37 3.60 4.54
N GLY A 516 -18.72 2.67 5.43
CA GLY A 516 -17.82 1.56 5.77
C GLY A 516 -18.06 0.31 4.90
N TYR A 517 -17.04 -0.54 4.78
CA TYR A 517 -17.13 -1.79 4.02
C TYR A 517 -17.93 -2.85 4.78
N GLY A 518 -19.23 -2.90 4.50
CA GLY A 518 -20.13 -3.94 4.99
C GLY A 518 -21.59 -3.52 4.98
N LEU A 519 -22.48 -4.50 4.99
CA LEU A 519 -23.93 -4.30 4.97
C LEU A 519 -24.58 -4.88 6.22
N GLU A 520 -25.63 -4.25 6.75
CA GLU A 520 -26.44 -4.85 7.80
C GLU A 520 -27.02 -6.20 7.34
N GLY A 521 -26.83 -7.25 8.15
CA GLY A 521 -27.17 -8.63 7.75
C GLY A 521 -26.24 -9.23 6.67
N GLY A 522 -25.12 -8.56 6.38
CA GLY A 522 -24.14 -9.01 5.38
C GLY A 522 -23.34 -10.25 5.79
N THR A 523 -22.53 -10.74 4.86
CA THR A 523 -21.72 -11.96 4.97
C THR A 523 -20.23 -11.64 5.03
N PRO A 524 -19.33 -12.59 5.32
CA PRO A 524 -17.88 -12.36 5.18
C PRO A 524 -17.46 -11.89 3.78
N THR A 525 -18.24 -12.23 2.75
CA THR A 525 -18.03 -11.79 1.35
C THR A 525 -18.31 -10.31 1.16
N THR A 526 -19.48 -9.87 1.58
CA THR A 526 -19.96 -8.48 1.38
C THR A 526 -19.49 -7.55 2.49
N GLY A 527 -18.91 -8.12 3.55
CA GLY A 527 -18.78 -7.47 4.84
C GLY A 527 -20.12 -7.37 5.57
N SER A 528 -20.05 -7.17 6.88
CA SER A 528 -21.21 -6.98 7.75
C SER A 528 -21.12 -5.67 8.53
N PHE A 529 -22.26 -5.04 8.82
CA PHE A 529 -22.37 -3.90 9.72
C PHE A 529 -23.11 -4.28 11.00
N GLN A 530 -22.59 -3.81 12.13
CA GLN A 530 -23.24 -3.86 13.43
C GLN A 530 -23.47 -2.43 13.92
N ASP A 531 -24.73 -2.10 14.20
CA ASP A 531 -25.08 -0.83 14.79
C ASP A 531 -24.95 -0.84 16.31
N ASN A 532 -24.60 0.33 16.86
CA ASN A 532 -24.66 0.60 18.28
C ASN A 532 -24.92 2.10 18.48
N LEU A 533 -25.95 2.60 17.79
CA LEU A 533 -26.26 4.03 17.67
C LEU A 533 -26.52 4.68 19.02
N ALA A 534 -27.08 3.93 19.98
CA ALA A 534 -27.29 4.40 21.36
C ALA A 534 -25.98 4.75 22.09
N ARG A 535 -24.85 4.16 21.69
CA ARG A 535 -23.50 4.49 22.16
C ARG A 535 -22.73 5.40 21.21
N HIS A 536 -23.37 5.89 20.15
CA HIS A 536 -22.78 6.72 19.10
C HIS A 536 -21.78 5.98 18.20
N GLU A 537 -21.97 4.66 18.06
CA GLU A 537 -21.03 3.76 17.39
C GLU A 537 -21.66 3.08 16.16
N GLY A 538 -20.82 2.83 15.17
CA GLY A 538 -21.07 1.90 14.05
C GLY A 538 -19.83 1.06 13.78
N THR A 539 -20.01 -0.24 13.56
CA THR A 539 -18.88 -1.16 13.33
C THR A 539 -19.06 -1.94 12.04
N TRP A 540 -18.07 -1.88 11.16
CA TRP A 540 -18.02 -2.68 9.93
C TRP A 540 -16.98 -3.78 10.08
N HIS A 541 -17.30 -4.96 9.54
CA HIS A 541 -16.43 -6.12 9.57
C HIS A 541 -16.26 -6.71 8.17
N LYS A 542 -15.02 -6.89 7.73
CA LYS A 542 -14.68 -7.52 6.46
C LYS A 542 -13.38 -8.29 6.61
N ASN A 543 -13.39 -9.57 6.24
CA ASN A 543 -12.19 -10.41 6.17
C ASN A 543 -11.37 -10.50 7.47
N GLY A 544 -12.05 -10.56 8.62
CA GLY A 544 -11.41 -10.61 9.94
C GLY A 544 -10.82 -9.28 10.42
N VAL A 545 -11.04 -8.20 9.67
CA VAL A 545 -10.68 -6.83 10.02
C VAL A 545 -11.96 -6.04 10.27
N SER A 546 -11.91 -5.13 11.23
CA SER A 546 -13.03 -4.33 11.65
C SER A 546 -12.68 -2.84 11.66
N LEU A 547 -13.66 -2.00 11.39
CA LEU A 547 -13.60 -0.56 11.60
C LEU A 547 -14.69 -0.17 12.59
N LEU A 548 -14.29 0.27 13.79
CA LEU A 548 -15.19 0.93 14.73
C LEU A 548 -15.12 2.44 14.50
N ALA A 549 -16.27 3.06 14.27
CA ALA A 549 -16.41 4.51 14.29
C ALA A 549 -17.22 4.94 15.50
N HIS A 550 -16.67 5.85 16.29
CA HIS A 550 -17.37 6.53 17.38
C HIS A 550 -17.43 8.02 17.07
N VAL A 551 -18.62 8.61 16.96
CA VAL A 551 -18.77 9.99 16.51
C VAL A 551 -19.61 10.75 17.51
N THR A 552 -19.10 11.88 17.99
CA THR A 552 -19.85 12.74 18.92
C THR A 552 -19.88 14.18 18.41
N ALA A 553 -20.85 14.95 18.88
CA ALA A 553 -20.91 16.38 18.63
C ALA A 553 -21.07 17.17 19.94
N ALA A 554 -20.56 18.41 19.95
CA ALA A 554 -20.91 19.39 20.97
C ALA A 554 -22.43 19.47 21.03
N GLY A 555 -23.05 19.53 22.21
CA GLY A 555 -24.50 19.63 22.39
C GLY A 555 -25.33 18.47 21.84
N GLY A 556 -24.71 17.32 21.55
CA GLY A 556 -25.38 16.12 21.06
C GLY A 556 -25.69 16.13 19.56
N ALA A 557 -26.09 14.96 19.06
CA ALA A 557 -26.46 14.70 17.68
C ALA A 557 -27.52 13.59 17.61
N THR A 558 -28.17 13.45 16.46
CA THR A 558 -29.03 12.30 16.15
C THR A 558 -28.27 11.29 15.31
N TYR A 559 -28.50 10.00 15.56
CA TYR A 559 -27.76 8.90 14.94
C TYR A 559 -28.73 8.04 14.14
N SER A 560 -28.38 7.78 12.88
CA SER A 560 -29.17 6.93 11.99
C SER A 560 -28.25 6.21 11.00
N LYS A 561 -28.84 5.40 10.12
CA LYS A 561 -28.15 4.64 9.09
C LYS A 561 -28.89 4.72 7.76
N ALA A 562 -28.16 4.56 6.67
CA ALA A 562 -28.69 4.47 5.32
C ALA A 562 -28.02 3.31 4.56
N THR A 563 -28.60 2.93 3.42
CA THR A 563 -27.97 2.02 2.47
C THR A 563 -27.55 2.83 1.25
N ASN A 564 -26.27 2.76 0.91
CA ASN A 564 -25.70 3.39 -0.27
C ASN A 564 -24.98 2.35 -1.12
N VAL A 565 -24.49 2.77 -2.28
CA VAL A 565 -23.76 1.90 -3.21
C VAL A 565 -22.30 2.32 -3.35
N HIS A 566 -21.43 1.36 -3.62
CA HIS A 566 -20.06 1.56 -4.05
C HIS A 566 -19.73 0.57 -5.16
N GLU A 567 -18.65 0.80 -5.90
CA GLU A 567 -18.14 -0.14 -6.88
C GLU A 567 -17.30 -1.25 -6.20
N VAL A 568 -17.58 -2.53 -6.48
CA VAL A 568 -16.74 -3.62 -5.97
C VAL A 568 -15.68 -4.06 -6.97
N THR A 569 -16.04 -4.09 -8.25
CA THR A 569 -15.18 -4.36 -9.40
C THR A 569 -15.69 -3.54 -10.58
N TYR A 570 -14.89 -3.41 -11.64
CA TYR A 570 -15.25 -2.65 -12.85
C TYR A 570 -16.75 -2.71 -13.18
N ASN A 571 -17.42 -1.55 -13.10
CA ASN A 571 -18.82 -1.34 -13.50
C ASN A 571 -19.84 -2.18 -12.71
N THR A 572 -19.47 -2.72 -11.55
CA THR A 572 -20.32 -3.56 -10.71
C THR A 572 -20.58 -2.89 -9.36
N PRO A 573 -21.80 -2.43 -9.07
CA PRO A 573 -22.15 -1.83 -7.78
C PRO A 573 -22.44 -2.91 -6.71
N GLU A 574 -22.16 -2.57 -5.46
CA GLU A 574 -22.51 -3.33 -4.27
C GLU A 574 -23.05 -2.38 -3.18
N ASN A 575 -24.05 -2.85 -2.43
CA ASN A 575 -24.64 -2.08 -1.33
C ASN A 575 -23.78 -2.16 -0.06
N HIS A 576 -23.72 -1.06 0.69
CA HIS A 576 -23.15 -1.02 2.03
C HIS A 576 -23.99 -0.14 2.96
N THR A 577 -23.75 -0.27 4.27
CA THR A 577 -24.40 0.58 5.28
C THR A 577 -23.57 1.82 5.56
N THR A 578 -24.22 2.98 5.56
CA THR A 578 -23.64 4.27 5.92
C THR A 578 -24.15 4.70 7.29
N LEU A 579 -23.24 5.11 8.18
CA LEU A 579 -23.58 5.77 9.45
C LEU A 579 -23.82 7.26 9.21
N LEU A 580 -24.92 7.81 9.74
CA LEU A 580 -25.29 9.22 9.62
C LEU A 580 -25.42 9.86 11.01
N VAL A 581 -24.71 10.96 11.23
CA VAL A 581 -24.71 11.70 12.51
C VAL A 581 -25.07 13.15 12.25
N GLN A 582 -26.24 13.57 12.71
CA GLN A 582 -26.82 14.86 12.34
C GLN A 582 -26.86 15.85 13.50
N ARG A 583 -26.57 17.11 13.18
CA ARG A 583 -26.67 18.22 14.12
C ARG A 583 -27.21 19.46 13.43
N THR A 584 -28.18 20.10 14.07
CA THR A 584 -28.75 21.38 13.62
C THR A 584 -28.07 22.56 14.31
N GLY A 585 -27.72 23.59 13.54
CA GLY A 585 -27.21 24.85 14.09
C GLY A 585 -26.58 25.74 13.03
N ALA A 586 -26.24 26.98 13.40
CA ALA A 586 -25.38 27.84 12.58
C ALA A 586 -23.90 27.41 12.68
N GLN A 587 -23.54 26.74 13.78
CA GLN A 587 -22.22 26.16 14.00
C GLN A 587 -22.36 24.72 14.48
N ALA A 588 -21.44 23.86 14.06
CA ALA A 588 -21.35 22.49 14.55
C ALA A 588 -19.89 22.08 14.77
N GLN A 589 -19.71 21.19 15.74
CA GLN A 589 -18.43 20.54 16.00
C GLN A 589 -18.68 19.05 16.14
N PHE A 590 -18.06 18.27 15.27
CA PHE A 590 -18.02 16.82 15.37
C PHE A 590 -16.61 16.38 15.75
N LEU A 591 -16.53 15.33 16.56
CA LEU A 591 -15.30 14.63 16.90
C LEU A 591 -15.54 13.13 16.70
N ALA A 592 -14.81 12.55 15.75
CA ALA A 592 -14.89 11.15 15.39
C ALA A 592 -13.58 10.43 15.71
N ALA A 593 -13.69 9.22 16.25
CA ALA A 593 -12.58 8.29 16.38
C ALA A 593 -12.80 7.09 15.44
N LEU A 594 -11.85 6.85 14.54
CA LEU A 594 -11.87 5.76 13.57
C LEU A 594 -10.79 4.75 13.94
N TYR A 595 -11.22 3.58 14.42
CA TYR A 595 -10.35 2.51 14.91
C TYR A 595 -10.41 1.28 14.00
N PRO A 596 -9.40 1.08 13.15
CA PRO A 596 -9.19 -0.22 12.52
C PRO A 596 -8.63 -1.22 13.54
N TYR A 597 -9.17 -2.44 13.59
CA TYR A 597 -8.66 -3.51 14.47
C TYR A 597 -8.96 -4.91 13.91
N ALA A 598 -8.14 -5.90 14.30
CA ALA A 598 -8.32 -7.31 13.90
C ALA A 598 -8.72 -8.23 15.06
N THR A 599 -8.56 -7.80 16.31
CA THR A 599 -8.80 -8.65 17.50
C THR A 599 -9.73 -7.99 18.50
N THR A 600 -9.25 -6.97 19.21
CA THR A 600 -9.98 -6.35 20.32
C THR A 600 -10.28 -4.88 20.01
N PRO A 601 -11.56 -4.46 20.02
CA PRO A 601 -11.91 -3.05 19.88
C PRO A 601 -11.46 -2.25 21.11
N PRO A 602 -11.18 -0.95 20.98
CA PRO A 602 -11.03 -0.06 22.13
C PRO A 602 -12.38 0.15 22.84
N ALA A 603 -12.34 0.56 24.10
CA ALA A 603 -13.53 1.05 24.80
C ALA A 603 -13.59 2.58 24.67
N ILE A 604 -14.62 3.11 24.00
CA ILE A 604 -14.80 4.54 23.77
C ILE A 604 -16.03 5.04 24.56
N SER A 605 -15.96 6.28 25.05
CA SER A 605 -17.08 6.94 25.73
C SER A 605 -17.19 8.40 25.31
N THR A 606 -18.41 8.85 25.09
CA THR A 606 -18.72 10.26 24.81
C THR A 606 -18.64 11.09 26.08
N THR A 607 -18.03 12.27 25.97
CA THR A 607 -17.81 13.20 27.08
C THR A 607 -18.28 14.62 26.78
N SER A 608 -18.91 14.82 25.62
CA SER A 608 -19.37 16.12 25.10
C SER A 608 -20.22 16.93 26.08
N THR A 609 -20.06 18.26 26.02
CA THR A 609 -20.91 19.26 26.70
C THR A 609 -21.70 20.04 25.65
N PRO A 610 -22.60 20.98 26.03
CA PRO A 610 -23.30 21.82 25.06
C PRO A 610 -22.40 22.56 24.06
N THR A 611 -21.17 22.91 24.44
CA THR A 611 -20.24 23.72 23.64
C THR A 611 -18.97 22.99 23.21
N THR A 612 -18.78 21.74 23.63
CA THR A 612 -17.56 20.96 23.29
C THR A 612 -17.91 19.55 22.86
N ALA A 613 -17.36 19.10 21.73
CA ALA A 613 -17.40 17.68 21.37
C ALA A 613 -16.24 16.99 22.10
N GLY A 614 -16.47 15.84 22.73
CA GLY A 614 -15.40 15.15 23.44
C GLY A 614 -15.62 13.67 23.59
N LEU A 615 -14.52 12.92 23.65
CA LEU A 615 -14.50 11.49 23.89
C LEU A 615 -13.30 11.06 24.74
N THR A 616 -13.42 9.89 25.35
CA THR A 616 -12.32 9.14 25.96
C THR A 616 -12.22 7.77 25.31
N SER A 617 -11.00 7.25 25.18
CA SER A 617 -10.73 5.90 24.68
C SER A 617 -9.72 5.21 25.58
N THR A 618 -10.04 4.00 26.02
CA THR A 618 -9.17 3.21 26.89
C THR A 618 -8.87 1.86 26.26
N ASN A 619 -7.59 1.48 26.29
CA ASN A 619 -7.11 0.15 25.90
C ASN A 619 -6.10 -0.38 26.93
N THR A 620 -5.45 -1.50 26.61
CA THR A 620 -4.47 -2.17 27.49
C THR A 620 -3.16 -1.41 27.71
N ARG A 621 -3.00 -0.21 27.15
CA ARG A 621 -1.77 0.60 27.25
C ARG A 621 -2.03 2.07 27.60
N PHE A 622 -3.13 2.63 27.12
CA PHE A 622 -3.38 4.06 27.20
C PHE A 622 -4.82 4.39 27.58
N THR A 623 -4.96 5.53 28.26
CA THR A 623 -6.23 6.28 28.33
C THR A 623 -6.03 7.58 27.56
N ASP A 624 -6.74 7.68 26.43
CA ASP A 624 -6.72 8.81 25.52
C ASP A 624 -7.97 9.68 25.74
N ILE A 625 -7.78 10.99 25.70
CA ILE A 625 -8.81 12.00 25.91
C ILE A 625 -8.72 13.00 24.77
N ALA A 626 -9.83 13.29 24.12
CA ALA A 626 -9.89 14.27 23.06
C ALA A 626 -11.13 15.16 23.19
N PHE A 627 -10.99 16.46 22.92
CA PHE A 627 -12.12 17.37 22.85
C PHE A 627 -11.85 18.58 21.95
N THR A 628 -12.91 19.09 21.32
CA THR A 628 -12.94 20.31 20.51
C THR A 628 -13.77 21.39 21.20
N GLN A 629 -13.51 22.65 20.88
CA GLN A 629 -14.27 23.79 21.40
C GLN A 629 -14.30 24.96 20.40
N THR A 630 -15.25 25.87 20.54
CA THR A 630 -15.51 26.95 19.57
C THR A 630 -14.66 28.20 19.79
N ASP A 631 -14.11 28.35 20.99
CA ASP A 631 -13.24 29.45 21.36
C ASP A 631 -12.00 28.90 22.08
N THR A 632 -11.14 29.82 22.52
CA THR A 632 -9.90 29.46 23.21
C THR A 632 -9.94 29.81 24.70
N THR A 633 -11.13 29.77 25.29
CA THR A 633 -11.27 29.88 26.75
C THR A 633 -10.81 28.57 27.40
N LEU A 634 -10.23 28.67 28.60
CA LEU A 634 -9.80 27.49 29.34
C LEU A 634 -11.02 26.68 29.77
N ALA A 635 -11.24 25.53 29.13
CA ALA A 635 -12.33 24.61 29.44
C ALA A 635 -11.80 23.41 30.23
N ALA A 636 -12.56 22.96 31.22
CA ALA A 636 -12.23 21.84 32.11
C ALA A 636 -13.15 20.63 31.85
N ARG A 637 -12.58 19.43 31.81
CA ARG A 637 -13.29 18.15 31.62
C ARG A 637 -13.09 17.23 32.83
N SER A 638 -14.13 17.07 33.63
CA SER A 638 -14.16 16.19 34.81
C SER A 638 -14.74 14.80 34.51
N GLY A 639 -14.39 13.79 35.32
CA GLY A 639 -14.91 12.42 35.21
C GLY A 639 -14.30 11.59 34.08
N LEU A 640 -13.33 12.15 33.35
CA LEU A 640 -12.66 11.50 32.21
C LEU A 640 -11.38 10.78 32.62
N ALA A 641 -10.82 11.22 33.73
CA ALA A 641 -9.66 10.69 34.42
C ALA A 641 -9.82 10.99 35.92
N ALA A 642 -8.89 10.50 36.74
CA ALA A 642 -8.89 10.78 38.18
C ALA A 642 -8.93 12.30 38.51
N ASN A 643 -8.33 13.13 37.64
CA ASN A 643 -8.35 14.59 37.74
C ASN A 643 -9.09 15.19 36.54
N SER A 644 -9.60 16.42 36.70
CA SER A 644 -10.11 17.20 35.57
C SER A 644 -8.99 17.56 34.60
N ILE A 645 -9.21 17.41 33.30
CA ILE A 645 -8.27 17.87 32.27
C ILE A 645 -8.74 19.22 31.75
N SER A 646 -7.87 20.23 31.77
CA SER A 646 -8.24 21.58 31.33
C SER A 646 -7.34 22.07 30.19
N SER A 647 -7.92 22.62 29.14
CA SER A 647 -7.15 23.20 28.02
C SER A 647 -7.88 24.37 27.37
N ASP A 648 -7.11 25.25 26.75
CA ASP A 648 -7.59 26.43 26.03
C ASP A 648 -7.38 26.33 24.51
N ALA A 649 -7.06 25.12 24.02
CA ALA A 649 -6.84 24.82 22.62
C ALA A 649 -8.16 24.57 21.88
N LEU A 650 -8.19 24.84 20.57
CA LEU A 650 -9.38 24.58 19.74
C LEU A 650 -9.66 23.07 19.56
N LEU A 651 -8.59 22.28 19.57
CA LEU A 651 -8.61 20.82 19.63
C LEU A 651 -7.50 20.37 20.58
N THR A 652 -7.88 19.57 21.58
CA THR A 652 -6.98 18.97 22.55
C THR A 652 -7.00 17.46 22.39
N PHE A 653 -5.82 16.86 22.37
CA PHE A 653 -5.61 15.43 22.61
C PHE A 653 -4.62 15.25 23.76
N TYR A 654 -4.94 14.40 24.72
CA TYR A 654 -4.10 14.09 25.87
C TYR A 654 -4.17 12.60 26.17
N SER A 655 -3.03 11.98 26.44
CA SER A 655 -2.90 10.55 26.66
C SER A 655 -2.06 10.27 27.89
N ARG A 656 -2.55 9.33 28.71
CA ARG A 656 -1.81 8.75 29.82
C ARG A 656 -1.52 7.28 29.56
N ASP A 657 -0.41 6.79 30.10
CA ASP A 657 -0.19 5.36 30.25
C ASP A 657 -1.09 4.77 31.37
N LEU A 658 -1.13 3.44 31.50
CA LEU A 658 -1.95 2.77 32.51
C LEU A 658 -1.55 3.07 33.97
N ASN A 659 -0.32 3.54 34.20
CA ASN A 659 0.14 3.97 35.53
C ASN A 659 -0.24 5.43 35.81
N GLY A 660 -0.95 6.09 34.89
CA GLY A 660 -1.34 7.49 34.98
C GLY A 660 -0.24 8.46 34.56
N GLY A 661 0.90 7.98 34.06
CA GLY A 661 2.01 8.80 33.57
C GLY A 661 1.70 9.47 32.23
N PHE A 662 2.36 10.60 31.96
CA PHE A 662 2.25 11.29 30.67
C PHE A 662 2.71 10.39 29.52
N ALA A 663 1.90 10.28 28.46
CA ALA A 663 2.28 9.61 27.23
C ALA A 663 2.38 10.58 26.04
N GLN A 664 1.34 11.37 25.78
CA GLN A 664 1.25 12.21 24.60
C GLN A 664 0.28 13.38 24.80
N ALA A 665 0.55 14.52 24.19
CA ALA A 665 -0.33 15.67 24.12
C ALA A 665 -0.26 16.36 22.76
N PHE A 666 -1.40 16.89 22.32
CA PHE A 666 -1.51 17.80 21.19
C PHE A 666 -2.52 18.91 21.54
N LEU A 667 -2.15 20.14 21.23
CA LEU A 667 -2.98 21.33 21.37
C LEU A 667 -2.97 22.07 20.04
N GLU A 668 -4.13 22.33 19.46
CA GLU A 668 -4.27 23.22 18.31
C GLU A 668 -4.48 24.67 18.77
N GLU A 669 -3.60 25.58 18.32
CA GLU A 669 -3.64 27.01 18.67
C GLU A 669 -3.85 27.28 20.18
N GLY A 670 -3.26 26.42 21.01
CA GLY A 670 -3.40 26.43 22.46
C GLY A 670 -2.24 27.12 23.17
N LYS A 671 -2.46 27.45 24.45
CA LYS A 671 -1.47 28.01 25.36
C LYS A 671 -1.27 27.16 26.61
N LEU A 672 -2.28 26.43 27.07
CA LEU A 672 -2.27 25.75 28.36
C LEU A 672 -2.95 24.38 28.28
N LEU A 673 -2.30 23.38 28.87
CA LEU A 673 -2.89 22.08 29.21
C LEU A 673 -2.57 21.75 30.67
N GLN A 674 -3.61 21.44 31.43
CA GLN A 674 -3.52 21.07 32.84
C GLN A 674 -4.17 19.72 33.11
N ASP A 675 -3.55 19.00 34.03
CA ASP A 675 -4.03 17.76 34.62
C ASP A 675 -4.28 18.01 36.11
N GLY A 676 -5.55 18.24 36.46
CA GLY A 676 -5.91 18.85 37.74
C GLY A 676 -5.32 20.26 37.84
N LEU A 677 -4.49 20.49 38.85
CA LEU A 677 -3.77 21.75 39.04
C LEU A 677 -2.36 21.73 38.43
N THR A 678 -1.92 20.57 37.95
CA THR A 678 -0.57 20.39 37.40
C THR A 678 -0.54 20.87 35.96
N THR A 679 0.32 21.84 35.65
CA THR A 679 0.60 22.24 34.27
C THR A 679 1.37 21.12 33.56
N VAL A 680 0.71 20.47 32.59
CA VAL A 680 1.35 19.49 31.72
C VAL A 680 2.26 20.22 30.73
N LEU A 681 1.71 21.23 30.07
CA LEU A 681 2.48 22.16 29.26
C LEU A 681 1.81 23.53 29.22
N SER A 682 2.63 24.57 29.07
CA SER A 682 2.18 25.90 28.75
C SER A 682 3.10 26.56 27.72
N SER A 683 2.60 27.57 27.05
CA SER A 683 3.30 28.31 26.00
C SER A 683 3.20 29.82 26.27
N SER A 684 4.19 30.61 25.85
CA SER A 684 4.12 32.07 26.01
C SER A 684 3.07 32.73 25.12
N ARG A 685 2.73 32.09 23.99
CA ARG A 685 1.69 32.49 23.04
C ARG A 685 0.96 31.28 22.45
N ARG A 686 -0.16 31.51 21.78
CA ARG A 686 -0.89 30.47 21.04
C ARG A 686 -0.02 29.88 19.94
N ALA A 687 0.00 28.55 19.89
CA ALA A 687 0.62 27.77 18.84
C ALA A 687 -0.04 26.39 18.80
N THR A 688 -0.04 25.76 17.63
CA THR A 688 -0.23 24.31 17.54
C THR A 688 1.02 23.61 18.07
N ILE A 689 0.86 22.73 19.06
CA ILE A 689 1.91 22.09 19.85
C ILE A 689 1.66 20.58 19.89
N SER A 690 2.69 19.80 19.60
CA SER A 690 2.72 18.36 19.88
C SER A 690 3.83 18.07 20.89
N TRP A 691 3.57 17.18 21.84
CA TRP A 691 4.55 16.71 22.82
C TRP A 691 4.30 15.24 23.12
N GLN A 692 5.31 14.38 23.05
CA GLN A 692 5.10 12.94 23.22
C GLN A 692 6.33 12.21 23.72
N LYS A 693 6.09 11.14 24.49
CA LYS A 693 7.12 10.20 24.91
C LYS A 693 7.35 9.16 23.81
N ILE A 694 8.54 9.18 23.20
CA ILE A 694 8.91 8.29 22.09
C ILE A 694 9.70 7.06 22.54
N GLY A 695 10.20 7.07 23.77
CA GLY A 695 10.95 5.97 24.38
C GLY A 695 11.21 6.20 25.87
N SER A 696 11.97 5.31 26.50
CA SER A 696 12.39 5.53 27.90
C SER A 696 13.29 6.76 27.99
N GLY A 697 12.86 7.77 28.74
CA GLY A 697 13.56 9.05 28.85
C GLY A 697 13.66 9.85 27.54
N GLN A 698 12.92 9.48 26.49
CA GLN A 698 12.99 10.12 25.19
C GLN A 698 11.67 10.74 24.82
N TYR A 699 11.72 12.01 24.42
CA TYR A 699 10.55 12.78 24.02
C TYR A 699 10.80 13.52 22.71
N ALA A 700 9.73 13.73 21.96
CA ALA A 700 9.72 14.55 20.75
C ALA A 700 8.57 15.54 20.82
N GLY A 701 8.79 16.75 20.29
CA GLY A 701 7.77 17.77 20.19
C GLY A 701 7.84 18.55 18.89
N HIS A 702 6.78 19.29 18.64
CA HIS A 702 6.63 20.20 17.51
C HIS A 702 5.95 21.48 17.98
N VAL A 703 6.36 22.62 17.44
CA VAL A 703 5.59 23.87 17.51
C VAL A 703 5.42 24.46 16.12
N SER A 704 4.23 24.97 15.83
CA SER A 704 3.89 25.60 14.54
C SER A 704 4.47 27.02 14.35
N ARG A 705 5.06 27.60 15.39
CA ARG A 705 5.70 28.93 15.36
C ARG A 705 6.58 29.14 16.58
N GLY A 706 7.45 30.16 16.51
CA GLY A 706 8.32 30.54 17.62
C GLY A 706 7.52 30.85 18.89
N THR A 707 7.93 30.24 20.00
CA THR A 707 7.28 30.36 21.32
C THR A 707 8.24 29.96 22.43
N THR A 708 7.86 30.20 23.69
CA THR A 708 8.51 29.58 24.85
C THR A 708 7.57 28.54 25.44
N LEU A 709 8.00 27.29 25.49
CA LEU A 709 7.28 26.22 26.17
C LEU A 709 7.77 26.08 27.61
N THR A 710 6.86 25.82 28.54
CA THR A 710 7.14 25.33 29.89
C THR A 710 6.44 23.99 30.04
N ILE A 711 7.21 22.92 30.22
CA ILE A 711 6.74 21.52 30.17
C ILE A 711 7.00 20.87 31.53
N GLY A 712 6.00 20.19 32.08
CA GLY A 712 6.19 19.35 33.27
C GLY A 712 7.05 18.14 32.93
N LEU A 713 8.19 18.00 33.60
CA LEU A 713 9.17 16.93 33.33
C LEU A 713 9.79 16.49 34.66
N ALA A 714 9.62 15.22 35.02
CA ALA A 714 10.00 14.73 36.35
C ALA A 714 11.52 14.76 36.62
N GLU A 715 12.33 14.67 35.56
CA GLU A 715 13.79 14.61 35.65
C GLU A 715 14.42 15.68 34.76
N ALA A 716 15.63 16.11 35.13
CA ALA A 716 16.38 17.06 34.34
C ALA A 716 16.74 16.48 32.95
N PRO A 717 16.61 17.25 31.86
CA PRO A 717 17.06 16.81 30.56
C PRO A 717 18.59 16.69 30.53
N LEU A 718 19.08 15.58 29.97
CA LEU A 718 20.48 15.39 29.60
C LEU A 718 20.83 16.21 28.36
N ALA A 719 19.95 16.17 27.37
CA ALA A 719 20.13 16.87 26.10
C ALA A 719 18.79 17.34 25.54
N LEU A 720 18.82 18.45 24.82
CA LEU A 720 17.71 18.98 24.06
C LEU A 720 18.25 19.42 22.69
N SER A 721 17.62 18.98 21.61
CA SER A 721 18.05 19.23 20.24
C SER A 721 16.88 19.60 19.33
N GLY A 722 17.15 20.32 18.24
CA GLY A 722 16.17 20.78 17.27
C GLY A 722 16.64 22.09 16.62
N PRO A 723 16.37 22.32 15.32
CA PRO A 723 16.92 23.47 14.61
C PRO A 723 16.46 24.82 15.18
N GLY A 724 15.22 24.92 15.66
CA GLY A 724 14.69 26.16 16.25
C GLY A 724 14.94 26.32 17.76
N VAL A 725 15.76 25.48 18.39
CA VAL A 725 16.03 25.56 19.84
C VAL A 725 17.12 26.61 20.11
N SER A 726 16.80 27.67 20.84
CA SER A 726 17.79 28.71 21.19
C SER A 726 18.30 28.62 22.64
N GLN A 727 17.44 28.24 23.57
CA GLN A 727 17.78 28.15 24.99
C GLN A 727 16.84 27.19 25.71
N PHE A 728 17.33 26.46 26.70
CA PHE A 728 16.49 25.77 27.67
C PHE A 728 17.01 25.93 29.09
N ALA A 729 16.12 25.79 30.07
CA ALA A 729 16.42 25.79 31.49
C ALA A 729 15.48 24.81 32.20
N TYR A 730 16.00 24.06 33.18
CA TYR A 730 15.22 23.15 34.00
C TYR A 730 15.21 23.63 35.45
N ASP A 731 14.02 23.77 36.01
CA ASP A 731 13.83 24.06 37.43
C ASP A 731 13.48 22.76 38.17
N ALA A 732 14.43 22.28 38.98
CA ALA A 732 14.28 21.06 39.76
C ALA A 732 13.26 21.18 40.91
N ALA A 733 13.00 22.40 41.41
CA ALA A 733 12.04 22.61 42.49
C ALA A 733 10.60 22.51 41.99
N THR A 734 10.34 22.99 40.77
CA THR A 734 9.01 22.93 40.15
C THR A 734 8.84 21.77 39.16
N GLN A 735 9.92 21.04 38.85
CA GLN A 735 9.96 19.99 37.83
C GLN A 735 9.49 20.48 36.46
N GLN A 736 9.94 21.68 36.08
CA GLN A 736 9.55 22.32 34.83
C GLN A 736 10.75 22.58 33.92
N LEU A 737 10.62 22.15 32.67
CA LEU A 737 11.53 22.45 31.59
C LEU A 737 10.99 23.64 30.80
N ARG A 738 11.73 24.75 30.79
CA ARG A 738 11.48 25.90 29.92
C ARG A 738 12.33 25.79 28.66
N VAL A 739 11.72 25.86 27.47
CA VAL A 739 12.38 25.77 26.16
C VAL A 739 12.00 26.98 25.33
N VAL A 740 12.98 27.71 24.79
CA VAL A 740 12.77 28.83 23.86
C VAL A 740 12.97 28.31 22.44
N LEU A 741 11.91 28.42 21.64
CA LEU A 741 11.85 27.99 20.25
C LEU A 741 11.65 29.23 19.36
N THR A 742 12.51 29.44 18.37
CA THR A 742 12.53 30.71 17.60
C THR A 742 11.60 30.70 16.41
N GLU A 743 11.19 29.53 15.92
CA GLU A 743 10.40 29.35 14.72
C GLU A 743 9.53 28.08 14.78
N ALA A 744 8.84 27.75 13.69
CA ALA A 744 8.18 26.47 13.57
C ALA A 744 9.24 25.36 13.51
N THR A 745 9.24 24.44 14.47
CA THR A 745 10.33 23.46 14.58
C THR A 745 9.89 22.20 15.30
N ASP A 746 10.51 21.08 14.92
CA ASP A 746 10.58 19.89 15.74
C ASP A 746 11.72 20.02 16.75
N PHE A 747 11.58 19.35 17.90
CA PHE A 747 12.62 19.25 18.91
C PHE A 747 12.54 17.92 19.65
N GLN A 748 13.65 17.49 20.24
CA GLN A 748 13.76 16.27 21.02
C GLN A 748 14.36 16.57 22.40
N VAL A 749 13.91 15.82 23.40
CA VAL A 749 14.44 15.87 24.76
C VAL A 749 14.84 14.46 25.17
N GLN A 750 16.08 14.35 25.64
CA GLN A 750 16.62 13.14 26.25
C GLN A 750 16.80 13.44 27.74
N LEU A 751 16.19 12.64 28.60
CA LEU A 751 16.41 12.67 30.04
C LEU A 751 17.74 12.04 30.39
N GLN A 752 18.33 12.46 31.52
CA GLN A 752 19.38 11.67 32.13
C GLN A 752 18.82 10.28 32.40
N PRO A 753 19.48 9.20 31.98
CA PRO A 753 19.05 7.89 32.43
C PRO A 753 19.13 7.94 33.95
N SER A 754 17.99 7.78 34.64
CA SER A 754 18.06 7.18 35.97
C SER A 754 18.95 5.95 35.78
N ARG A 755 19.99 5.82 36.59
CA ARG A 755 20.72 4.57 36.68
C ARG A 755 19.96 3.74 37.70
N PRO A 756 18.87 3.01 37.37
CA PRO A 756 18.65 1.79 38.11
C PRO A 756 19.87 0.94 37.74
N LEU A 757 20.75 0.68 38.71
CA LEU A 757 21.72 -0.40 38.55
C LEU A 757 20.90 -1.61 38.11
N PRO A 758 21.11 -2.14 36.89
CA PRO A 758 20.38 -3.31 36.45
C PRO A 758 20.64 -4.40 37.49
N VAL A 759 19.64 -5.24 37.76
CA VAL A 759 19.93 -6.55 38.35
C VAL A 759 20.93 -7.23 37.41
N GLU A 760 22.18 -7.33 37.85
CA GLU A 760 23.23 -7.96 37.06
C GLU A 760 23.15 -9.47 37.28
N LEU A 761 22.59 -10.17 36.29
CA LEU A 761 22.55 -11.62 36.29
C LEU A 761 23.96 -12.16 36.05
N VAL A 762 24.59 -12.66 37.12
CA VAL A 762 25.95 -13.20 37.08
C VAL A 762 26.00 -14.51 36.30
N ARG A 763 25.00 -15.37 36.51
CA ARG A 763 24.90 -16.67 35.83
C ARG A 763 23.47 -17.18 35.84
N PHE A 764 23.14 -17.93 34.79
CA PHE A 764 21.95 -18.77 34.71
C PHE A 764 22.36 -20.11 34.09
N THR A 765 22.12 -21.19 34.82
CA THR A 765 22.46 -22.55 34.41
C THR A 765 21.29 -23.50 34.70
N GLY A 766 21.30 -24.64 34.03
CA GLY A 766 20.33 -25.70 34.26
C GLY A 766 20.98 -27.06 34.11
N ALA A 767 20.49 -28.04 34.86
CA ALA A 767 20.94 -29.42 34.79
C ALA A 767 19.74 -30.35 34.87
N ARG A 768 19.70 -31.35 33.99
CA ARG A 768 18.72 -32.43 34.09
C ARG A 768 19.04 -33.30 35.31
N LYS A 769 18.02 -33.61 36.10
CA LYS A 769 18.03 -34.48 37.28
C LYS A 769 17.04 -35.64 37.05
N ALA A 770 17.04 -36.63 37.93
CA ALA A 770 16.21 -37.84 37.78
C ALA A 770 14.70 -37.54 37.71
N ASP A 771 14.27 -36.42 38.26
CA ASP A 771 12.88 -36.01 38.43
C ASP A 771 12.50 -34.74 37.63
N GLY A 772 13.38 -34.23 36.76
CA GLY A 772 13.10 -33.05 35.94
C GLY A 772 14.34 -32.23 35.57
N VAL A 773 14.16 -30.93 35.31
CA VAL A 773 15.28 -29.99 35.12
C VAL A 773 15.38 -29.05 36.31
N GLN A 774 16.57 -28.97 36.92
CA GLN A 774 16.89 -28.00 37.95
C GLN A 774 17.59 -26.79 37.32
N LEU A 775 16.99 -25.62 37.47
CA LEU A 775 17.53 -24.34 37.06
C LEU A 775 18.11 -23.60 38.27
N THR A 776 19.26 -22.96 38.09
CA THR A 776 19.92 -22.15 39.13
C THR A 776 20.43 -20.85 38.52
N TRP A 777 20.19 -19.73 39.17
CA TRP A 777 20.79 -18.46 38.79
C TRP A 777 21.25 -17.66 39.99
N GLN A 778 22.15 -16.72 39.72
CA GLN A 778 22.68 -15.80 40.71
C GLN A 778 22.66 -14.37 40.17
N THR A 779 22.20 -13.45 40.99
CA THR A 779 22.27 -12.00 40.77
C THR A 779 23.44 -11.44 41.57
N ALA A 780 24.11 -10.41 41.06
CA ALA A 780 25.13 -9.68 41.84
C ALA A 780 24.48 -8.66 42.76
N THR A 781 23.46 -7.97 42.25
CA THR A 781 22.64 -6.99 42.93
C THR A 781 21.20 -7.06 42.41
N GLU A 782 20.24 -6.59 43.19
CA GLU A 782 18.84 -6.46 42.81
C GLU A 782 18.28 -5.14 43.28
N LEU A 783 17.68 -4.35 42.39
CA LEU A 783 16.98 -3.14 42.78
C LEU A 783 15.68 -3.05 41.97
N HIS A 784 14.56 -2.83 42.66
CA HIS A 784 13.21 -2.87 42.10
C HIS A 784 12.88 -4.18 41.37
N ASN A 785 13.49 -5.30 41.76
CA ASN A 785 13.23 -6.60 41.14
C ASN A 785 11.95 -7.22 41.71
N ARG A 786 10.91 -7.36 40.87
CA ARG A 786 9.69 -8.09 41.24
C ARG A 786 9.96 -9.59 41.28
N GLY A 787 10.84 -10.09 40.42
CA GLY A 787 11.25 -11.49 40.36
C GLY A 787 11.47 -12.00 38.95
N PHE A 788 11.59 -13.31 38.80
CA PHE A 788 11.98 -13.97 37.57
C PHE A 788 10.87 -14.91 37.09
N ALA A 789 10.29 -14.61 35.93
CA ALA A 789 9.47 -15.56 35.20
C ALA A 789 10.40 -16.57 34.52
N VAL A 790 10.26 -17.84 34.89
CA VAL A 790 10.99 -18.95 34.26
C VAL A 790 10.20 -19.36 33.03
N GLU A 791 10.82 -19.24 31.86
CA GLU A 791 10.19 -19.58 30.59
C GLU A 791 10.88 -20.78 29.95
N ARG A 792 10.07 -21.68 29.37
CA ARG A 792 10.51 -22.90 28.70
C ARG A 792 9.99 -22.94 27.27
N ARG A 793 10.83 -23.44 26.37
CA ARG A 793 10.47 -23.83 25.00
C ARG A 793 10.98 -25.24 24.70
N THR A 794 10.27 -25.98 23.84
CA THR A 794 10.68 -27.30 23.33
C THR A 794 11.06 -27.20 21.85
N ALA A 795 11.77 -28.18 21.30
CA ALA A 795 12.09 -28.21 19.86
C ALA A 795 10.84 -28.18 18.94
N THR A 796 9.68 -28.62 19.42
CA THR A 796 8.43 -28.72 18.66
C THR A 796 7.52 -27.50 18.76
N ARG A 797 7.85 -26.51 19.61
CA ARG A 797 7.09 -25.26 19.74
C ARG A 797 8.03 -24.06 19.59
N PRO A 798 7.73 -23.10 18.71
CA PRO A 798 8.65 -21.98 18.45
C PRO A 798 8.70 -20.95 19.59
N ASP A 799 7.69 -20.90 20.45
CA ASP A 799 7.53 -19.86 21.49
C ASP A 799 7.92 -20.32 22.90
N PHE A 800 8.43 -19.38 23.70
CA PHE A 800 8.71 -19.58 25.12
C PHE A 800 7.43 -19.39 25.96
N GLN A 801 7.11 -20.39 26.79
CA GLN A 801 5.99 -20.34 27.72
C GLN A 801 6.49 -20.17 29.15
N GLN A 802 5.88 -19.27 29.92
CA GLN A 802 6.14 -19.16 31.36
C GLN A 802 5.66 -20.42 32.09
N ILE A 803 6.58 -21.10 32.78
CA ILE A 803 6.30 -22.32 33.55
C ILE A 803 6.32 -22.09 35.06
N GLY A 804 6.89 -20.97 35.52
CA GLY A 804 6.93 -20.61 36.92
C GLY A 804 7.38 -19.16 37.13
N PHE A 805 7.25 -18.69 38.37
CA PHE A 805 7.73 -17.38 38.79
C PHE A 805 8.39 -17.49 40.15
N VAL A 806 9.59 -16.92 40.28
CA VAL A 806 10.34 -16.88 41.54
C VAL A 806 10.49 -15.42 41.95
N ALA A 807 9.90 -15.06 43.10
CA ALA A 807 9.99 -13.70 43.62
C ALA A 807 11.46 -13.31 43.88
N GLY A 808 11.82 -12.09 43.50
CA GLY A 808 13.14 -11.52 43.80
C GLY A 808 13.20 -10.99 45.23
N GLN A 809 14.37 -10.52 45.66
CA GLN A 809 14.53 -9.91 46.99
C GLN A 809 14.06 -8.44 47.04
N GLY A 810 13.51 -7.89 45.96
CA GLY A 810 12.99 -6.52 45.88
C GLY A 810 14.10 -5.47 45.77
N ALA A 811 14.94 -5.35 46.79
CA ALA A 811 16.12 -4.49 46.84
C ALA A 811 17.24 -5.16 47.66
N SER A 812 18.24 -5.72 47.00
CA SER A 812 19.44 -6.31 47.61
C SER A 812 20.71 -5.79 46.95
N SER A 813 21.66 -5.31 47.76
CA SER A 813 23.01 -4.97 47.29
C SER A 813 23.99 -6.14 47.39
N THR A 814 23.52 -7.33 47.78
CA THR A 814 24.33 -8.55 47.92
C THR A 814 23.85 -9.65 46.98
N ALA A 815 24.78 -10.50 46.57
CA ALA A 815 24.50 -11.53 45.59
C ALA A 815 23.47 -12.54 46.11
N SER A 816 22.41 -12.77 45.33
CA SER A 816 21.33 -13.68 45.70
C SER A 816 21.30 -14.88 44.76
N THR A 817 21.11 -16.09 45.30
CA THR A 817 21.06 -17.33 44.53
C THR A 817 19.65 -17.91 44.57
N TYR A 818 19.14 -18.28 43.40
CA TYR A 818 17.80 -18.82 43.23
C TYR A 818 17.85 -20.19 42.57
N ARG A 819 16.79 -20.98 42.83
CA ARG A 819 16.60 -22.29 42.22
C ARG A 819 15.14 -22.44 41.81
N TYR A 820 14.93 -23.11 40.68
CA TYR A 820 13.62 -23.53 40.21
C TYR A 820 13.68 -24.95 39.67
N GLN A 821 12.72 -25.79 40.03
CA GLN A 821 12.66 -27.17 39.57
C GLN A 821 11.46 -27.36 38.63
N ASP A 822 11.76 -27.74 37.38
CA ASP A 822 10.75 -28.10 36.39
C ASP A 822 10.57 -29.62 36.37
N LEU A 823 9.64 -30.11 37.19
CA LEU A 823 9.26 -31.54 37.26
C LEU A 823 8.49 -32.00 36.01
N SER A 824 8.01 -31.07 35.19
CA SER A 824 7.24 -31.34 33.98
C SER A 824 8.09 -31.30 32.71
N ALA A 825 9.41 -31.21 32.85
CA ALA A 825 10.33 -31.04 31.73
C ALA A 825 10.26 -32.25 30.79
N PRO A 826 9.97 -32.06 29.49
CA PRO A 826 9.99 -33.15 28.52
C PRO A 826 11.36 -33.86 28.45
N ALA A 827 11.34 -35.14 28.07
CA ALA A 827 12.55 -35.93 27.85
C ALA A 827 13.41 -35.39 26.69
N GLY A 828 12.81 -34.69 25.72
CA GLY A 828 13.51 -34.05 24.60
C GLY A 828 14.35 -32.84 24.99
N GLU A 829 15.00 -32.23 24.00
CA GLU A 829 15.76 -30.99 24.18
C GLU A 829 14.84 -29.84 24.60
N THR A 830 15.21 -29.16 25.67
CA THR A 830 14.44 -28.08 26.28
C THR A 830 15.30 -26.83 26.44
N TYR A 831 14.69 -25.69 26.14
CA TYR A 831 15.33 -24.38 26.18
C TYR A 831 14.70 -23.59 27.31
N TYR A 832 15.52 -22.99 28.18
CA TYR A 832 15.06 -22.17 29.29
C TYR A 832 15.64 -20.77 29.19
N ARG A 833 14.86 -19.77 29.60
CA ARG A 833 15.34 -18.41 29.83
C ARG A 833 14.62 -17.82 31.04
N LEU A 834 15.24 -16.83 31.66
CA LEU A 834 14.60 -16.01 32.67
C LEU A 834 14.11 -14.73 32.00
N ARG A 835 12.86 -14.37 32.26
CA ARG A 835 12.35 -13.02 32.07
C ARG A 835 12.32 -12.36 33.44
N GLN A 836 13.33 -11.57 33.73
CA GLN A 836 13.35 -10.74 34.91
C GLN A 836 12.30 -9.65 34.77
N LEU A 837 11.51 -9.45 35.81
CA LEU A 837 10.46 -8.44 35.88
C LEU A 837 10.80 -7.45 36.97
N ASN A 838 10.83 -6.18 36.62
CA ASN A 838 10.99 -5.10 37.59
C ASN A 838 9.61 -4.68 38.13
N GLN A 839 9.58 -3.95 39.25
CA GLN A 839 8.35 -3.44 39.87
C GLN A 839 7.61 -2.46 38.96
N ASP A 840 8.32 -1.77 38.06
CA ASP A 840 7.77 -0.84 37.06
C ASP A 840 7.19 -1.55 35.81
N GLY A 841 7.23 -2.89 35.78
CA GLY A 841 6.74 -3.71 34.68
C GLY A 841 7.72 -3.87 33.52
N THR A 842 8.89 -3.23 33.56
CA THR A 842 9.95 -3.49 32.58
C THR A 842 10.52 -4.90 32.75
N SER A 843 10.99 -5.49 31.66
CA SER A 843 11.56 -6.83 31.70
C SER A 843 12.82 -6.97 30.87
N THR A 844 13.78 -7.73 31.39
CA THR A 844 15.01 -8.12 30.69
C THR A 844 15.08 -9.64 30.61
N TYR A 845 15.65 -10.16 29.52
CA TYR A 845 15.81 -11.59 29.32
C TYR A 845 17.24 -12.03 29.59
N SER A 846 17.42 -13.19 30.22
CA SER A 846 18.71 -13.87 30.28
C SER A 846 19.11 -14.43 28.91
N SER A 847 20.36 -14.88 28.79
CA SER A 847 20.73 -15.86 27.78
C SER A 847 19.89 -17.13 27.92
N VAL A 848 19.72 -17.86 26.81
CA VAL A 848 19.00 -19.13 26.79
C VAL A 848 19.93 -20.25 27.23
N VAL A 849 19.49 -21.06 28.18
CA VAL A 849 20.15 -22.31 28.59
C VAL A 849 19.47 -23.47 27.86
N VAL A 850 20.27 -24.31 27.20
CA VAL A 850 19.80 -25.52 26.52
C VAL A 850 20.08 -26.73 27.39
N ILE A 851 19.05 -27.54 27.65
CA ILE A 851 19.15 -28.82 28.32
C ILE A 851 18.92 -29.91 27.28
N SER A 852 19.96 -30.65 26.95
CA SER A 852 19.89 -31.73 25.98
C SER A 852 18.83 -32.78 26.37
N ALA A 853 18.30 -33.46 25.36
CA ALA A 853 17.40 -34.58 25.56
C ALA A 853 18.03 -35.65 26.47
N GLN A 854 17.20 -36.31 27.28
CA GLN A 854 17.58 -37.57 27.90
C GLN A 854 17.87 -38.55 26.76
N ALA A 855 19.11 -39.04 26.69
CA ALA A 855 19.50 -40.00 25.69
C ALA A 855 18.80 -41.33 25.99
N GLU A 856 17.65 -41.57 25.37
CA GLU A 856 17.21 -42.94 25.12
C GLU A 856 18.23 -43.54 24.13
N PRO A 857 18.87 -44.68 24.45
CA PRO A 857 19.74 -45.34 23.49
C PRO A 857 18.89 -45.74 22.28
N LEU A 858 19.17 -45.14 21.11
CA LEU A 858 18.61 -45.61 19.85
C LEU A 858 18.82 -47.12 19.77
N MET A 859 17.72 -47.87 19.69
CA MET A 859 17.79 -49.32 19.54
C MET A 859 18.55 -49.67 18.26
N ALA A 860 19.50 -50.60 18.34
CA ALA A 860 20.31 -50.97 17.21
C ALA A 860 19.48 -51.78 16.20
N LEU A 861 19.29 -51.22 15.00
CA LEU A 861 18.80 -51.94 13.83
C LEU A 861 19.88 -52.95 13.40
N THR A 862 19.59 -54.25 13.42
CA THR A 862 20.53 -55.26 12.95
C THR A 862 20.27 -55.59 11.49
N VAL A 863 21.33 -55.62 10.69
CA VAL A 863 21.25 -55.84 9.23
C VAL A 863 22.27 -56.88 8.81
N ALA A 864 21.82 -57.99 8.20
CA ALA A 864 22.69 -59.08 7.79
C ALA A 864 22.15 -59.89 6.58
N PRO A 865 23.00 -60.41 5.69
CA PRO A 865 24.45 -60.23 5.66
C PRO A 865 24.84 -58.87 5.07
N ILE A 866 25.99 -58.35 5.48
CA ILE A 866 26.69 -57.25 4.81
C ILE A 866 28.12 -57.72 4.54
N PRO A 867 28.57 -57.88 3.28
CA PRO A 867 27.89 -57.52 2.04
C PRO A 867 26.69 -58.43 1.66
N ALA A 868 25.66 -57.86 1.05
CA ALA A 868 24.48 -58.57 0.55
C ALA A 868 24.59 -58.81 -0.97
N ARG A 869 24.18 -59.98 -1.46
CA ARG A 869 24.17 -60.31 -2.90
C ARG A 869 22.75 -60.25 -3.50
N SER A 870 21.82 -61.02 -2.93
CA SER A 870 20.42 -61.08 -3.40
C SER A 870 19.46 -60.33 -2.48
N SER A 871 19.60 -60.49 -1.17
CA SER A 871 18.77 -59.84 -0.15
C SER A 871 19.53 -59.66 1.17
N LEU A 872 19.01 -58.78 2.03
CA LEU A 872 19.45 -58.60 3.41
C LEU A 872 18.24 -58.67 4.36
N THR A 873 18.48 -59.18 5.56
CA THR A 873 17.51 -59.23 6.65
C THR A 873 17.72 -58.04 7.56
N VAL A 874 16.63 -57.38 7.94
CA VAL A 874 16.62 -56.19 8.81
C VAL A 874 15.73 -56.51 10.01
N THR A 875 16.27 -56.41 11.21
CA THR A 875 15.53 -56.66 12.46
C THR A 875 15.55 -55.41 13.34
N TYR A 876 14.38 -55.03 13.82
CA TYR A 876 14.18 -53.97 14.80
C TYR A 876 13.74 -54.61 16.14
N PRO A 877 14.37 -54.26 17.29
CA PRO A 877 14.17 -55.00 18.53
C PRO A 877 12.75 -54.89 19.13
N ASP A 878 12.02 -53.82 18.83
CA ASP A 878 10.65 -53.65 19.27
C ASP A 878 9.66 -54.23 18.23
N ALA A 879 8.99 -55.32 18.61
CA ALA A 879 8.04 -56.01 17.74
C ALA A 879 6.72 -55.25 17.55
N GLN A 880 6.41 -54.24 18.37
CA GLN A 880 5.19 -53.43 18.26
C GLN A 880 5.40 -52.21 17.36
N GLN A 881 6.64 -51.72 17.24
CA GLN A 881 6.99 -50.54 16.44
C GLN A 881 6.81 -50.79 14.94
N ILE A 882 5.97 -49.98 14.29
CA ILE A 882 5.87 -49.95 12.82
C ILE A 882 7.01 -49.08 12.28
N VAL A 883 7.94 -49.71 11.57
CA VAL A 883 9.13 -49.07 11.00
C VAL A 883 8.90 -48.83 9.51
N HIS A 884 9.01 -47.59 9.06
CA HIS A 884 9.14 -47.23 7.65
C HIS A 884 10.62 -47.24 7.27
N LEU A 885 11.04 -48.26 6.53
CA LEU A 885 12.39 -48.48 6.07
C LEU A 885 12.61 -47.89 4.68
N LYS A 886 13.69 -47.14 4.49
CA LYS A 886 14.13 -46.61 3.18
C LYS A 886 15.56 -47.05 2.90
N LEU A 887 15.82 -47.53 1.69
CA LEU A 887 17.16 -47.76 1.16
C LEU A 887 17.51 -46.62 0.21
N LEU A 888 18.62 -45.94 0.46
CA LEU A 888 19.07 -44.78 -0.28
C LEU A 888 20.36 -45.11 -1.05
N ASP A 889 20.48 -44.61 -2.27
CA ASP A 889 21.75 -44.59 -2.99
C ASP A 889 22.71 -43.51 -2.42
N GLN A 890 23.94 -43.47 -2.92
CA GLN A 890 24.98 -42.54 -2.45
C GLN A 890 24.65 -41.05 -2.64
N ASN A 891 23.65 -40.72 -3.46
CA ASN A 891 23.18 -39.35 -3.66
C ASN A 891 21.94 -39.03 -2.79
N GLY A 892 21.56 -39.95 -1.89
CA GLY A 892 20.42 -39.79 -1.00
C GLY A 892 19.06 -40.09 -1.66
N ARG A 893 19.03 -40.59 -2.90
CA ARG A 893 17.78 -40.94 -3.57
C ARG A 893 17.28 -42.29 -3.07
N THR A 894 15.99 -42.38 -2.74
CA THR A 894 15.36 -43.63 -2.31
C THR A 894 15.25 -44.60 -3.49
N VAL A 895 15.87 -45.77 -3.34
CA VAL A 895 15.85 -46.86 -4.33
C VAL A 895 14.96 -48.02 -3.93
N SER A 896 14.62 -48.14 -2.64
CA SER A 896 13.62 -49.08 -2.13
C SER A 896 13.01 -48.54 -0.84
N GLN A 897 11.74 -48.84 -0.58
CA GLN A 897 11.07 -48.49 0.67
C GLN A 897 10.02 -49.53 1.03
N GLN A 898 9.88 -49.82 2.33
CA GLN A 898 8.86 -50.73 2.84
C GLN A 898 8.56 -50.46 4.31
N GLN A 899 7.39 -50.91 4.78
CA GLN A 899 7.04 -50.91 6.20
C GLN A 899 7.16 -52.31 6.78
N PHE A 900 7.61 -52.42 8.03
CA PHE A 900 7.66 -53.70 8.74
C PHE A 900 7.55 -53.52 10.25
N GLN A 901 7.27 -54.62 10.95
CA GLN A 901 7.37 -54.76 12.41
C GLN A 901 8.29 -55.95 12.71
N ALA A 902 9.09 -55.86 13.77
CA ALA A 902 10.08 -56.85 14.19
C ALA A 902 11.18 -57.17 13.16
N GLN A 903 10.87 -57.79 12.01
CA GLN A 903 11.86 -58.20 11.00
C GLN A 903 11.30 -58.15 9.57
N THR A 904 12.16 -57.86 8.60
CA THR A 904 11.84 -57.95 7.17
C THR A 904 13.05 -58.36 6.32
N GLN A 905 12.82 -58.79 5.08
CA GLN A 905 13.85 -58.92 4.05
C GLN A 905 13.76 -57.78 3.04
N VAL A 906 14.91 -57.27 2.62
CA VAL A 906 15.04 -56.28 1.55
C VAL A 906 15.76 -56.95 0.38
N ALA A 907 15.11 -57.08 -0.77
CA ALA A 907 15.74 -57.57 -1.99
C ALA A 907 16.68 -56.48 -2.54
N VAL A 908 17.94 -56.83 -2.81
CA VAL A 908 18.97 -55.91 -3.33
C VAL A 908 19.65 -56.42 -4.59
N GLY A 909 19.40 -57.66 -5.02
CA GLY A 909 20.09 -58.26 -6.18
C GLY A 909 19.78 -57.62 -7.54
N HIS A 910 18.76 -56.74 -7.60
CA HIS A 910 18.47 -55.93 -8.79
C HIS A 910 19.22 -54.59 -8.79
N LEU A 911 19.91 -54.25 -7.70
CA LEU A 911 20.66 -53.01 -7.55
C LEU A 911 22.12 -53.22 -8.00
N PRO A 912 22.74 -52.22 -8.66
CA PRO A 912 24.16 -52.27 -8.96
C PRO A 912 25.02 -52.45 -7.69
N ALA A 913 26.13 -53.19 -7.81
CA ALA A 913 27.08 -53.34 -6.73
C ALA A 913 27.61 -51.96 -6.27
N GLY A 914 27.59 -51.71 -4.96
CA GLY A 914 27.87 -50.39 -4.41
C GLY A 914 27.42 -50.20 -2.96
N VAL A 915 27.66 -49.00 -2.44
CA VAL A 915 27.30 -48.63 -1.07
C VAL A 915 25.92 -47.96 -1.05
N TYR A 916 25.06 -48.41 -0.16
CA TYR A 916 23.73 -47.89 0.10
C TYR A 916 23.54 -47.58 1.58
N TYR A 917 22.55 -46.77 1.90
CA TYR A 917 22.23 -46.40 3.28
C TYR A 917 20.80 -46.77 3.62
N LEU A 918 20.63 -47.56 4.66
CA LEU A 918 19.34 -48.00 5.15
C LEU A 918 18.89 -47.11 6.31
N GLN A 919 17.74 -46.45 6.16
CA GLN A 919 17.17 -45.54 7.14
C GLN A 919 15.85 -46.10 7.67
N SER A 920 15.73 -46.25 9.00
CA SER A 920 14.48 -46.60 9.69
C SER A 920 13.83 -45.35 10.24
N LEU A 921 12.57 -45.12 9.90
CA LEU A 921 11.75 -44.00 10.36
C LEU A 921 10.51 -44.55 11.07
N ASP A 922 10.00 -43.80 12.04
CA ASP A 922 8.70 -44.06 12.64
C ASP A 922 7.61 -43.81 11.60
N ALA A 923 6.70 -44.78 11.44
CA ALA A 923 5.70 -44.73 10.37
C ALA A 923 4.69 -43.58 10.52
N PHE A 924 4.51 -43.03 11.72
CA PHE A 924 3.52 -41.97 12.00
C PHE A 924 4.15 -40.58 12.06
N THR A 925 5.30 -40.45 12.70
CA THR A 925 5.98 -39.18 12.96
C THR A 925 7.06 -38.86 11.92
N GLY A 926 7.53 -39.85 11.16
CA GLY A 926 8.60 -39.71 10.16
C GLY A 926 9.98 -39.47 10.77
N GLN A 927 10.13 -39.57 12.09
CA GLN A 927 11.40 -39.36 12.79
C GLN A 927 12.30 -40.60 12.69
N PRO A 928 13.64 -40.45 12.61
CA PRO A 928 14.55 -41.59 12.59
C PRO A 928 14.49 -42.43 13.87
N LEU A 929 14.29 -43.74 13.73
CA LEU A 929 14.26 -44.71 14.82
C LEU A 929 15.65 -45.27 15.18
N ALA A 930 16.57 -45.30 14.22
CA ALA A 930 17.96 -45.69 14.44
C ALA A 930 18.90 -44.90 13.53
N LYS A 931 20.20 -44.92 13.84
CA LYS A 931 21.23 -44.37 12.93
C LYS A 931 21.20 -45.12 11.59
N PRO A 932 21.33 -44.42 10.44
CA PRO A 932 21.38 -45.07 9.14
C PRO A 932 22.47 -46.13 9.08
N GLN A 933 22.12 -47.33 8.59
CA GLN A 933 23.05 -48.45 8.45
C GLN A 933 23.66 -48.46 7.05
N ARG A 934 24.99 -48.56 6.97
CA ARG A 934 25.69 -48.69 5.69
C ARG A 934 25.55 -50.12 5.18
N VAL A 935 24.92 -50.31 4.04
CA VAL A 935 24.75 -51.59 3.35
C VAL A 935 25.70 -51.63 2.16
N LEU A 936 26.42 -52.73 2.00
CA LEU A 936 27.26 -52.99 0.83
C LEU A 936 26.58 -54.07 -0.03
N VAL A 937 26.22 -53.73 -1.26
CA VAL A 937 25.71 -54.70 -2.25
C VAL A 937 26.89 -55.21 -3.06
N ALA A 938 27.14 -56.51 -3.00
CA ALA A 938 28.20 -57.19 -3.74
C ALA A 938 27.68 -57.70 -5.10
N PRO A 939 28.57 -57.85 -6.09
CA PRO A 939 28.21 -58.40 -7.40
C PRO A 939 27.73 -59.86 -7.36
#